data_AF-A0AAD9ZHM7-F1
#
_entry.id   AF-A0AAD9ZHM7-F1
#
_cell.length_a   1.000
_cell.length_b   1.000
_cell.length_c   1.000
_cell.angle_alpha   90.00
_cell.angle_beta   90.00
_cell.angle_gamma   90.00
#
_symmetry.space_group_name_H-M   'P 1'
#
loop_
_entity.id
_entity.type
_entity.pdbx_description
1 polymer ?
#
loop_
_entity_poly.entity_id
_entity_poly.type
_entity_poly.pdbx_seq_one_letter_code
_entity_poly.pdbx_strand_id
1 'polypeptide(L)'
;MSNVKTYRKGLVSKGELVFDQNLNPLQSKNASKTISLKSWIANTLPKTLERANPQANQASIDNAANQSTRISHLGSSQFSTQPYAPSQYANGYQVPTAAGREGMCELSKPRANGYRQSETNINTLLENLQTLQDDLSEAMDMSSDAEDDLSENMDLSSGPEADDMSEDESPIERVGGSVSRPIDLESEPELNEVERMVLSKEGGNTSSKVIHRSFELAIDGGSDGTSTTPRMSSTPTGFSGSSSHTSVGPSNLKDSTDELGASFDMLQAPSRSSSLSSQLSLAKSATPPALKPQTSVHKPIPRRKGLKPRKVRFSDLRPRTAIPTNVHPTILAQQGIHAAYSSRLNPFALHPDEYQLLRNHICQLHVTAYLNIRNRILRLWVRNPLVSVTADEAAGCALTSRWLGLAEVAYEWLVRKGYINFGCVEAPDTSNAYVKRYKSKRYRRRTVVVVGAGMSGLGCARQLEGLFEHYRERWTSVGEEPPKVILLEGRNRIGGRVYSHPLKNQKTSSIPEQKRSTAEMGAHIIIGFDNGNPLNMIVRGQLALHYYALKDNSTLHDTDGRVVNEERDSMVEKLYNDVLDRASVYRHKVPPLRTVEGDKELIEAGRDPQRDGGQPISTTEVDIPDPATVPESDMVENVPGGMDKLTGRAHMVTGSRKKEPPALAAERLGWKLASSVLSYRDLNLDVVAKASGNPTLGAAMDEAVKQYQFLLDLSPQDMRLLNWHYANLEYANAANVGKLSLGGWDQDAGNEFEGVHAQVIGGYQQVPRGILHAPSKLDLRTRKVAKRITYDMVSNDASTGGKVFCEDGEIFEADHIVLTTPLGVLKDEAVAFDPPLPSWKLGPIQRLGFGTLNKVILVYDAPFWKVDQDMFGLLREPEVHESLDQEDYIANRGRFYFFWNCIKTTGRPVLISLMAGDAAHQAETASDTELVAEVTHELAKIFQRTKVPEPLETIVTRWGKDRFARGSYSYVGSMSKPGDYEAMAAPIGTLHFAGEATCATHPATVHGAYISGLRAASEVIDDLIGPIEIPSPLVPWPNQADTEMIDTPQKRKAEYFAKHDAEQLAEQLAEQPASDANHESEDAKQVRLEAFESDILDAIKAELGLRPSPPGKPGSNPFLLFTGDHWADVKKACDEARVAATGNPESKSSRNEVRATIGQLWRAAPEEQKRPYFEQTSNNRRVNQEEAATYEARLASWDTRAMELRRDYVRQHPGILSQEEEQSMWRALGVQSDYGNCNDERRAKKMSGYAEDSDSNVDL
;
A
#
# COMPACT_ATOMS: atom_id res chain seq x y z
N MET A 1 -4.74 13.08 16.94
CA MET A 1 -5.28 14.47 17.08
C MET A 1 -4.50 15.13 18.22
N SER A 2 -4.16 16.42 18.22
CA SER A 2 -4.72 17.59 17.53
C SER A 2 -3.65 18.59 17.05
N ASN A 3 -3.93 19.29 15.92
CA ASN A 3 -3.42 20.61 15.46
C ASN A 3 -3.11 20.67 13.95
N VAL A 4 -4.10 21.02 13.12
CA VAL A 4 -3.90 21.75 11.85
C VAL A 4 -5.08 22.73 11.69
N LYS A 5 -4.79 23.94 11.18
CA LYS A 5 -5.60 25.19 11.21
C LYS A 5 -5.49 25.92 12.56
N THR A 6 -5.28 27.23 12.60
CA THR A 6 -5.69 28.26 11.61
C THR A 6 -4.52 28.99 10.93
N TYR A 7 -4.64 29.21 9.62
CA TYR A 7 -4.09 30.41 8.95
C TYR A 7 -5.01 30.82 7.78
N ARG A 8 -6.12 31.51 8.08
CA ARG A 8 -6.99 32.09 7.03
C ARG A 8 -7.90 33.23 7.51
N LYS A 9 -7.36 34.45 7.59
CA LYS A 9 -8.08 35.71 7.32
C LYS A 9 -7.06 36.84 7.18
N GLY A 10 -7.23 37.71 6.18
CA GLY A 10 -6.22 38.74 5.88
C GLY A 10 -6.38 39.53 4.59
N LEU A 11 -7.48 39.36 3.83
CA LEU A 11 -7.87 40.28 2.75
C LEU A 11 -9.36 40.10 2.43
N VAL A 12 -10.16 41.09 2.79
CA VAL A 12 -11.56 41.27 2.35
C VAL A 12 -11.68 42.72 1.90
N SER A 13 -11.94 42.92 0.62
CA SER A 13 -12.36 44.21 0.07
C SER A 13 -13.57 44.01 -0.84
N LYS A 14 -14.52 44.94 -0.72
CA LYS A 14 -15.91 44.86 -1.19
C LYS A 14 -16.07 44.42 -2.66
N GLY A 15 -17.10 43.62 -2.90
CA GLY A 15 -17.61 43.27 -4.23
C GLY A 15 -18.95 42.56 -4.10
N GLU A 16 -20.04 43.33 -4.05
CA GLU A 16 -21.40 42.77 -4.00
C GLU A 16 -21.78 42.21 -5.37
N LEU A 17 -22.24 40.96 -5.40
CA LEU A 17 -22.91 40.37 -6.56
C LEU A 17 -24.14 39.60 -6.08
N VAL A 18 -25.27 40.32 -6.05
CA VAL A 18 -26.60 39.71 -6.02
C VAL A 18 -26.84 39.09 -7.40
N PHE A 19 -27.14 37.79 -7.46
CA PHE A 19 -27.64 37.15 -8.68
C PHE A 19 -28.90 36.34 -8.40
N ASP A 20 -30.01 37.09 -8.48
CA ASP A 20 -31.31 36.75 -9.07
C ASP A 20 -31.75 35.27 -9.07
N GLN A 21 -32.81 34.98 -8.30
CA GLN A 21 -33.59 33.76 -8.41
C GLN A 21 -34.81 33.98 -9.32
N ASN A 22 -34.65 33.86 -10.63
CA ASN A 22 -35.80 33.74 -11.54
C ASN A 22 -35.47 33.04 -12.86
N LEU A 23 -36.09 31.88 -13.09
CA LEU A 23 -36.53 31.41 -14.41
C LEU A 23 -37.42 30.16 -14.24
N ASN A 24 -38.72 30.38 -14.07
CA ASN A 24 -39.72 29.30 -14.06
C ASN A 24 -40.12 28.93 -15.51
N PRO A 25 -40.61 27.70 -15.78
CA PRO A 25 -40.79 27.20 -17.15
C PRO A 25 -42.06 27.75 -17.82
N LEU A 26 -41.94 28.15 -19.09
CA LEU A 26 -43.10 28.38 -19.96
C LEU A 26 -43.48 27.09 -20.70
N GLN A 27 -44.72 26.65 -20.51
CA GLN A 27 -45.34 25.57 -21.26
C GLN A 27 -46.22 26.10 -22.41
N SER A 28 -46.67 25.16 -23.24
CA SER A 28 -47.89 25.23 -24.08
C SER A 28 -47.74 25.87 -25.47
N LYS A 29 -48.52 25.49 -26.50
CA LYS A 29 -49.38 24.29 -26.70
C LYS A 29 -49.77 24.15 -28.18
N ASN A 30 -50.18 22.93 -28.57
CA ASN A 30 -50.96 22.61 -29.79
C ASN A 30 -50.22 22.81 -31.14
N ALA A 31 -50.64 22.20 -32.26
CA ALA A 31 -51.88 21.46 -32.51
C ALA A 31 -51.68 20.14 -33.29
N SER A 32 -52.64 19.23 -33.09
CA SER A 32 -52.74 17.87 -33.61
C SER A 32 -52.77 17.75 -35.13
N LYS A 33 -52.35 16.57 -35.64
CA LYS A 33 -53.04 15.92 -36.77
C LYS A 33 -52.96 14.40 -36.67
N THR A 34 -54.12 13.77 -36.46
CA THR A 34 -54.27 12.30 -36.39
C THR A 34 -54.63 11.76 -37.76
N ILE A 35 -53.85 10.82 -38.30
CA ILE A 35 -54.29 9.87 -39.34
C ILE A 35 -53.76 8.50 -38.96
N SER A 36 -54.57 7.46 -39.15
CA SER A 36 -54.23 6.07 -38.83
C SER A 36 -54.49 5.17 -40.03
N LEU A 37 -53.55 4.24 -40.24
CA LEU A 37 -53.67 2.97 -40.97
C LEU A 37 -53.92 2.95 -42.50
N LYS A 38 -53.24 1.95 -43.10
CA LYS A 38 -53.57 1.15 -44.29
C LYS A 38 -53.30 1.67 -45.72
N SER A 39 -52.38 0.90 -46.32
CA SER A 39 -52.39 0.33 -47.69
C SER A 39 -52.20 1.23 -48.91
N TRP A 40 -51.12 0.91 -49.65
CA TRP A 40 -51.17 0.80 -51.10
C TRP A 40 -50.67 -0.61 -51.49
N ILE A 41 -51.31 -1.26 -52.47
CA ILE A 41 -51.09 -2.65 -52.89
C ILE A 41 -51.25 -2.75 -54.42
N ALA A 42 -50.61 -3.76 -55.03
CA ALA A 42 -50.69 -4.26 -56.42
C ALA A 42 -49.53 -3.85 -57.33
N ASN A 43 -49.02 -4.68 -58.25
CA ASN A 43 -49.06 -6.15 -58.47
C ASN A 43 -47.81 -6.49 -59.34
N THR A 44 -47.27 -7.72 -59.43
CA THR A 44 -47.82 -8.93 -60.09
C THR A 44 -47.04 -10.22 -59.73
N LEU A 45 -47.54 -11.39 -60.17
CA LEU A 45 -47.14 -12.80 -59.90
C LEU A 45 -47.43 -13.65 -61.18
N PRO A 46 -47.35 -15.03 -61.26
CA PRO A 46 -46.94 -16.10 -60.31
C PRO A 46 -46.04 -17.25 -60.90
N LYS A 47 -45.87 -18.35 -60.11
CA LYS A 47 -45.66 -19.81 -60.45
C LYS A 47 -44.24 -20.39 -60.19
N THR A 48 -44.01 -21.62 -59.66
CA THR A 48 -44.85 -22.68 -59.01
C THR A 48 -44.00 -23.81 -58.32
N LEU A 49 -44.47 -24.40 -57.20
CA LEU A 49 -44.23 -25.79 -56.67
C LEU A 49 -42.78 -26.23 -56.23
N GLU A 50 -42.54 -27.21 -55.31
CA GLU A 50 -43.32 -27.73 -54.15
C GLU A 50 -42.45 -28.28 -52.97
N ARG A 51 -41.95 -29.54 -53.00
CA ARG A 51 -41.41 -30.30 -51.83
C ARG A 51 -40.32 -31.35 -52.20
N ALA A 52 -39.31 -31.56 -51.34
CA ALA A 52 -38.61 -32.85 -51.05
C ALA A 52 -37.53 -32.69 -49.94
N ASN A 53 -36.86 -33.79 -49.54
CA ASN A 53 -35.93 -33.88 -48.38
C ASN A 53 -34.48 -34.34 -48.80
N PRO A 54 -33.64 -35.12 -48.07
CA PRO A 54 -32.30 -34.63 -47.66
C PRO A 54 -31.09 -35.50 -48.09
N GLN A 55 -29.97 -35.30 -47.37
CA GLN A 55 -28.82 -36.21 -47.12
C GLN A 55 -27.60 -36.18 -48.07
N ALA A 56 -26.49 -36.67 -47.51
CA ALA A 56 -25.11 -36.56 -47.98
C ALA A 56 -24.64 -37.78 -48.80
N ASN A 57 -23.44 -37.71 -49.41
CA ASN A 57 -22.37 -38.68 -49.11
C ASN A 57 -20.99 -38.38 -49.75
N GLN A 58 -19.94 -38.69 -48.97
CA GLN A 58 -18.68 -39.38 -49.28
C GLN A 58 -17.80 -39.12 -50.54
N ALA A 59 -16.49 -39.05 -50.25
CA ALA A 59 -15.36 -39.73 -50.95
C ALA A 59 -14.92 -39.27 -52.36
N SER A 60 -13.68 -39.55 -52.83
CA SER A 60 -12.34 -39.69 -52.16
C SER A 60 -11.22 -39.83 -53.25
N ILE A 61 -9.94 -39.88 -52.82
CA ILE A 61 -8.79 -40.54 -53.49
C ILE A 61 -8.18 -39.91 -54.78
N ASP A 62 -7.07 -39.19 -54.56
CA ASP A 62 -5.68 -39.47 -55.04
C ASP A 62 -5.17 -39.34 -56.52
N ASN A 63 -4.15 -38.48 -56.62
CA ASN A 63 -2.78 -38.71 -57.14
C ASN A 63 -2.33 -38.56 -58.62
N ALA A 64 -1.07 -38.07 -58.72
CA ALA A 64 -0.05 -38.16 -59.79
C ALA A 64 -0.44 -37.79 -61.25
N ALA A 65 0.02 -36.68 -61.87
CA ALA A 65 1.39 -36.15 -62.13
C ALA A 65 2.16 -36.78 -63.32
N ASN A 66 2.65 -35.87 -64.20
CA ASN A 66 3.68 -35.95 -65.28
C ASN A 66 3.18 -35.81 -66.74
N GLN A 67 3.87 -35.15 -67.69
CA GLN A 67 4.85 -34.03 -67.63
C GLN A 67 5.19 -33.47 -69.06
N SER A 68 5.94 -32.35 -69.15
CA SER A 68 6.77 -31.93 -70.32
C SER A 68 6.07 -31.46 -71.63
N THR A 69 6.62 -30.62 -72.51
CA THR A 69 7.74 -29.62 -72.45
C THR A 69 7.64 -28.59 -73.61
N ARG A 70 8.12 -27.34 -73.41
CA ARG A 70 8.73 -26.37 -74.38
C ARG A 70 8.69 -24.92 -73.81
N ILE A 71 9.51 -23.94 -74.21
CA ILE A 71 10.99 -23.78 -74.26
C ILE A 71 11.29 -22.30 -74.60
N SER A 72 12.46 -21.75 -74.18
CA SER A 72 13.04 -20.42 -74.50
C SER A 72 12.36 -19.16 -73.89
N HIS A 73 12.99 -17.98 -73.73
CA HIS A 73 14.35 -17.46 -73.34
C HIS A 73 14.31 -15.91 -73.50
N LEU A 74 15.05 -15.01 -72.84
CA LEU A 74 16.08 -14.91 -71.77
C LEU A 74 15.88 -13.52 -71.07
N GLY A 75 16.44 -13.17 -69.91
CA GLY A 75 17.19 -13.96 -68.93
C GLY A 75 17.96 -13.12 -67.87
N SER A 76 18.15 -13.71 -66.68
CA SER A 76 19.15 -13.42 -65.62
C SER A 76 19.15 -12.05 -64.89
N SER A 77 19.52 -11.97 -63.60
CA SER A 77 20.20 -12.94 -62.71
C SER A 77 19.53 -13.10 -61.32
N GLN A 78 19.98 -14.09 -60.55
CA GLN A 78 19.38 -14.57 -59.29
C GLN A 78 20.29 -14.32 -58.07
N PHE A 79 19.76 -14.42 -56.85
CA PHE A 79 20.29 -15.12 -55.65
C PHE A 79 19.17 -15.03 -54.57
N SER A 80 18.50 -16.08 -54.09
CA SER A 80 18.89 -17.34 -53.43
C SER A 80 19.17 -17.19 -51.92
N THR A 81 18.40 -17.92 -51.11
CA THR A 81 18.46 -18.01 -49.64
C THR A 81 19.30 -19.19 -49.16
N GLN A 82 20.00 -19.07 -48.01
CA GLN A 82 20.25 -20.10 -46.97
C GLN A 82 21.01 -19.42 -45.78
N PRO A 83 21.07 -20.01 -44.56
CA PRO A 83 21.38 -19.29 -43.31
C PRO A 83 22.77 -19.56 -42.72
N TYR A 84 23.21 -18.77 -41.71
CA TYR A 84 23.66 -19.24 -40.37
C TYR A 84 24.15 -18.07 -39.46
N ALA A 85 23.82 -18.16 -38.16
CA ALA A 85 24.49 -17.65 -36.93
C ALA A 85 25.12 -16.22 -36.79
N PRO A 86 25.27 -15.67 -35.56
CA PRO A 86 25.68 -14.28 -35.32
C PRO A 86 27.12 -14.07 -34.80
N SER A 87 27.68 -12.88 -35.02
CA SER A 87 28.74 -12.26 -34.21
C SER A 87 28.78 -10.72 -34.39
N GLN A 88 29.58 -10.02 -33.58
CA GLN A 88 29.56 -8.55 -33.36
C GLN A 88 30.81 -7.83 -33.94
N TYR A 89 30.89 -6.51 -33.67
CA TYR A 89 32.08 -5.61 -33.74
C TYR A 89 32.48 -5.08 -35.14
N ALA A 90 32.99 -3.84 -35.31
CA ALA A 90 32.99 -2.66 -34.42
C ALA A 90 33.31 -1.37 -35.22
N ASN A 91 33.14 -0.20 -34.59
CA ASN A 91 33.87 1.03 -34.94
C ASN A 91 34.86 1.33 -33.80
N GLY A 92 36.14 1.60 -34.12
CA GLY A 92 37.23 1.47 -33.14
C GLY A 92 38.16 2.68 -33.01
N TYR A 93 39.22 2.47 -32.23
CA TYR A 93 40.38 3.36 -32.09
C TYR A 93 41.68 2.61 -32.45
N GLN A 94 42.69 3.33 -32.93
CA GLN A 94 44.05 2.84 -33.21
C GLN A 94 44.81 2.65 -31.87
N VAL A 95 45.98 2.00 -31.70
CA VAL A 95 47.33 2.02 -32.34
C VAL A 95 48.17 0.89 -31.63
N PRO A 96 49.35 0.35 -32.06
CA PRO A 96 49.96 0.04 -33.37
C PRO A 96 50.28 -1.48 -33.57
N THR A 97 51.10 -1.80 -34.58
CA THR A 97 51.59 -3.10 -35.07
C THR A 97 52.71 -3.79 -34.26
N ALA A 98 52.68 -5.14 -34.18
CA ALA A 98 53.78 -6.09 -34.47
C ALA A 98 53.33 -7.54 -34.10
N ALA A 99 53.85 -8.66 -34.61
CA ALA A 99 54.42 -9.11 -35.89
C ALA A 99 55.05 -10.51 -35.62
N GLY A 100 54.76 -11.51 -36.47
CA GLY A 100 55.33 -12.87 -36.41
C GLY A 100 54.51 -13.91 -35.62
N ARG A 101 54.59 -15.22 -35.89
CA ARG A 101 54.79 -16.05 -37.11
C ARG A 101 54.90 -17.50 -36.60
N GLU A 102 54.37 -18.45 -37.37
CA GLU A 102 54.84 -19.85 -37.52
C GLU A 102 54.78 -20.86 -36.35
N GLY A 103 53.97 -21.92 -36.57
CA GLY A 103 54.27 -23.31 -36.16
C GLY A 103 53.77 -23.79 -34.80
N MET A 104 53.50 -25.09 -34.60
CA MET A 104 53.31 -26.21 -35.55
C MET A 104 52.68 -27.42 -34.81
N CYS A 105 52.16 -28.42 -35.54
CA CYS A 105 51.82 -29.78 -35.06
C CYS A 105 50.62 -29.90 -34.06
N GLU A 106 49.82 -30.98 -34.02
CA GLU A 106 49.75 -32.22 -34.83
C GLU A 106 48.39 -32.94 -34.63
N LEU A 107 48.01 -33.82 -35.59
CA LEU A 107 47.23 -35.09 -35.45
C LEU A 107 45.86 -35.12 -34.69
N SER A 108 44.90 -36.01 -34.99
CA SER A 108 44.59 -36.82 -36.18
C SER A 108 43.15 -37.39 -36.09
N LYS A 109 42.64 -38.01 -37.16
CA LYS A 109 41.30 -38.63 -37.24
C LYS A 109 41.35 -40.14 -36.96
N PRO A 110 40.20 -40.77 -36.68
CA PRO A 110 39.90 -42.04 -37.35
C PRO A 110 38.55 -42.04 -38.10
N ARG A 111 38.23 -43.17 -38.75
CA ARG A 111 37.04 -43.44 -39.57
C ARG A 111 36.17 -44.55 -38.96
N ALA A 112 34.91 -44.55 -39.35
CA ALA A 112 33.84 -45.55 -39.24
C ALA A 112 34.21 -47.04 -39.11
N ASN A 113 33.33 -47.80 -38.43
CA ASN A 113 33.00 -49.19 -38.76
C ASN A 113 31.67 -49.67 -38.11
N GLY A 114 31.01 -50.69 -38.69
CA GLY A 114 30.31 -51.74 -37.90
C GLY A 114 28.78 -51.68 -37.65
N TYR A 115 27.98 -52.18 -38.62
CA TYR A 115 26.88 -53.16 -38.49
C TYR A 115 25.82 -53.15 -37.35
N ARG A 116 24.53 -53.27 -37.77
CA ARG A 116 23.38 -54.10 -37.28
C ARG A 116 23.30 -54.49 -35.77
N GLN A 117 22.13 -54.53 -35.12
CA GLN A 117 20.90 -55.26 -35.53
C GLN A 117 19.64 -54.90 -34.67
N SER A 118 18.52 -55.60 -34.94
CA SER A 118 17.28 -55.76 -34.15
C SER A 118 16.33 -54.55 -33.94
N GLU A 119 15.45 -54.35 -34.92
CA GLU A 119 14.08 -53.85 -34.68
C GLU A 119 13.18 -55.03 -34.23
N THR A 120 12.82 -55.12 -32.94
CA THR A 120 11.76 -56.03 -32.44
C THR A 120 11.33 -55.61 -31.02
N ASN A 121 10.18 -54.92 -30.88
CA ASN A 121 9.27 -54.91 -29.72
C ASN A 121 8.21 -53.79 -29.83
N ILE A 122 7.44 -53.75 -30.92
CA ILE A 122 6.28 -52.85 -31.06
C ILE A 122 4.98 -53.64 -31.31
N ASN A 123 5.03 -54.71 -32.12
CA ASN A 123 3.83 -55.53 -32.38
C ASN A 123 3.38 -56.34 -31.13
N THR A 124 4.33 -56.82 -30.32
CA THR A 124 4.07 -57.59 -29.08
C THR A 124 3.32 -56.82 -27.98
N LEU A 125 3.17 -55.51 -28.13
CA LEU A 125 2.42 -54.66 -27.19
C LEU A 125 0.98 -54.37 -27.64
N LEU A 126 0.64 -54.62 -28.91
CA LEU A 126 -0.70 -54.43 -29.44
C LEU A 126 -1.56 -55.69 -29.29
N GLU A 127 -0.97 -56.88 -29.45
CA GLU A 127 -1.70 -58.16 -29.26
C GLU A 127 -2.16 -58.37 -27.81
N ASN A 128 -1.41 -57.89 -26.83
CA ASN A 128 -1.75 -57.98 -25.39
C ASN A 128 -2.82 -56.98 -24.91
N LEU A 129 -3.18 -55.98 -25.74
CA LEU A 129 -4.28 -55.04 -25.45
C LEU A 129 -5.62 -55.53 -26.02
N GLN A 130 -5.58 -56.45 -27.00
CA GLN A 130 -6.79 -57.02 -27.60
C GLN A 130 -7.46 -58.02 -26.65
N THR A 131 -6.69 -58.93 -26.03
CA THR A 131 -7.21 -59.98 -25.13
C THR A 131 -7.85 -59.42 -23.85
N LEU A 132 -7.26 -58.39 -23.23
CA LEU A 132 -7.82 -57.72 -22.05
C LEU A 132 -9.14 -56.98 -22.31
N GLN A 133 -9.51 -56.75 -23.57
CA GLN A 133 -10.75 -56.08 -23.94
C GLN A 133 -11.89 -57.07 -24.26
N ASP A 134 -11.57 -58.30 -24.66
CA ASP A 134 -12.54 -59.38 -24.84
C ASP A 134 -12.92 -60.02 -23.48
N ASP A 135 -11.95 -60.30 -22.60
CA ASP A 135 -12.16 -60.90 -21.25
C ASP A 135 -13.11 -60.08 -20.36
N LEU A 136 -13.18 -58.76 -20.57
CA LEU A 136 -14.09 -57.86 -19.83
C LEU A 136 -15.54 -57.87 -20.34
N SER A 137 -15.81 -58.55 -21.47
CA SER A 137 -17.16 -58.61 -22.07
C SER A 137 -17.98 -59.83 -21.66
N GLU A 138 -17.36 -60.98 -21.36
CA GLU A 138 -18.08 -62.17 -20.85
C GLU A 138 -18.46 -62.06 -19.36
N ALA A 139 -17.87 -61.11 -18.62
CA ALA A 139 -18.09 -60.96 -17.17
C ALA A 139 -19.37 -60.19 -16.77
N MET A 140 -20.21 -59.75 -17.73
CA MET A 140 -21.38 -58.88 -17.49
C MET A 140 -22.73 -59.44 -17.96
N ASP A 141 -22.83 -60.70 -18.41
CA ASP A 141 -24.08 -61.27 -18.96
C ASP A 141 -24.48 -62.61 -18.31
N MET A 142 -24.34 -62.71 -16.98
CA MET A 142 -24.83 -63.85 -16.19
C MET A 142 -25.50 -63.45 -14.87
N SER A 143 -26.57 -64.18 -14.51
CA SER A 143 -27.35 -64.12 -13.27
C SER A 143 -28.22 -62.86 -13.03
N SER A 144 -29.30 -62.74 -13.80
CA SER A 144 -30.62 -62.59 -13.16
C SER A 144 -31.15 -63.98 -12.74
N ASP A 145 -32.29 -64.00 -12.03
CA ASP A 145 -33.14 -65.16 -11.73
C ASP A 145 -32.75 -66.05 -10.53
N ALA A 146 -33.32 -65.75 -9.34
CA ALA A 146 -33.79 -66.71 -8.33
C ALA A 146 -34.71 -66.02 -7.30
N GLU A 147 -35.77 -66.70 -6.85
CA GLU A 147 -36.77 -66.19 -5.88
C GLU A 147 -36.73 -66.96 -4.54
N ASP A 148 -37.29 -66.32 -3.50
CA ASP A 148 -38.01 -66.86 -2.33
C ASP A 148 -37.37 -67.77 -1.24
N ASP A 149 -37.97 -67.60 -0.05
CA ASP A 149 -38.10 -68.48 1.13
C ASP A 149 -36.87 -69.26 1.70
N LEU A 150 -36.53 -68.96 2.96
CA LEU A 150 -37.01 -69.76 4.12
C LEU A 150 -36.63 -69.15 5.49
N SER A 151 -37.16 -69.76 6.57
CA SER A 151 -37.15 -69.25 7.95
C SER A 151 -36.47 -70.17 8.99
N GLU A 152 -36.42 -69.68 10.24
CA GLU A 152 -36.19 -70.39 11.53
C GLU A 152 -34.75 -70.61 12.06
N ASN A 153 -34.49 -69.92 13.18
CA ASN A 153 -34.08 -70.46 14.49
C ASN A 153 -32.99 -71.56 14.61
N MET A 154 -31.95 -71.27 15.41
CA MET A 154 -31.65 -72.12 16.58
C MET A 154 -30.90 -71.39 17.71
N ASP A 155 -31.40 -71.56 18.94
CA ASP A 155 -30.72 -71.23 20.21
C ASP A 155 -29.54 -72.18 20.51
N LEU A 156 -28.69 -71.81 21.49
CA LEU A 156 -28.16 -72.79 22.48
C LEU A 156 -27.46 -72.13 23.71
N SER A 157 -28.09 -72.24 24.91
CA SER A 157 -27.46 -72.35 26.27
C SER A 157 -26.52 -71.24 26.82
N SER A 158 -26.39 -70.94 28.13
CA SER A 158 -27.03 -71.42 29.39
C SER A 158 -26.74 -70.46 30.58
N GLY A 159 -27.57 -70.47 31.65
CA GLY A 159 -27.29 -69.85 32.98
C GLY A 159 -26.53 -70.78 33.95
N PRO A 160 -26.66 -70.71 35.31
CA PRO A 160 -27.57 -69.86 36.13
C PRO A 160 -27.03 -69.29 37.51
N GLU A 161 -27.84 -68.42 38.15
CA GLU A 161 -28.22 -68.23 39.60
C GLU A 161 -27.26 -68.25 40.85
N ALA A 162 -27.60 -67.37 41.83
CA ALA A 162 -27.51 -67.45 43.33
C ALA A 162 -26.13 -67.46 44.06
N ASP A 163 -25.95 -67.05 45.34
CA ASP A 163 -26.69 -66.18 46.32
C ASP A 163 -25.77 -65.83 47.55
N ASP A 164 -26.16 -64.86 48.40
CA ASP A 164 -25.74 -64.64 49.83
C ASP A 164 -24.24 -64.28 50.17
N MET A 165 -23.83 -63.64 51.30
CA MET A 165 -24.51 -63.02 52.48
C MET A 165 -23.55 -62.08 53.29
N SER A 166 -24.10 -61.20 54.16
CA SER A 166 -23.46 -60.51 55.35
C SER A 166 -22.29 -59.49 55.09
N GLU A 167 -21.92 -58.52 55.97
CA GLU A 167 -22.30 -58.19 57.38
C GLU A 167 -22.13 -56.66 57.70
N ASP A 168 -22.25 -56.27 58.99
CA ASP A 168 -22.29 -54.93 59.65
C ASP A 168 -21.04 -53.99 59.47
N GLU A 169 -20.95 -52.71 59.94
CA GLU A 169 -21.55 -51.97 61.08
C GLU A 169 -21.86 -50.46 60.84
N SER A 170 -22.72 -49.90 61.71
CA SER A 170 -22.66 -48.53 62.27
C SER A 170 -22.93 -48.65 63.79
N PRO A 171 -22.53 -47.73 64.71
CA PRO A 171 -23.14 -46.38 64.90
C PRO A 171 -22.10 -45.28 65.34
N ILE A 172 -22.33 -44.07 65.89
CA ILE A 172 -23.07 -43.58 67.09
C ILE A 172 -23.19 -42.02 67.10
N GLU A 173 -24.41 -41.48 67.27
CA GLU A 173 -24.89 -40.36 68.17
C GLU A 173 -24.16 -38.97 68.26
N ARG A 174 -24.74 -37.84 68.74
CA ARG A 174 -26.08 -37.40 69.23
C ARG A 174 -26.18 -35.85 69.08
N VAL A 175 -27.22 -35.28 68.44
CA VAL A 175 -28.47 -34.70 69.01
C VAL A 175 -28.44 -33.24 69.53
N GLY A 176 -29.43 -32.45 69.07
CA GLY A 176 -29.83 -31.11 69.52
C GLY A 176 -29.91 -30.12 68.33
N GLY A 177 -31.02 -29.51 67.92
CA GLY A 177 -32.34 -29.26 68.52
C GLY A 177 -32.66 -27.76 68.35
N SER A 178 -33.85 -27.27 67.96
CA SER A 178 -35.19 -27.88 67.89
C SER A 178 -36.21 -27.04 67.08
N VAL A 179 -37.20 -27.70 66.44
CA VAL A 179 -38.66 -27.30 66.36
C VAL A 179 -39.02 -25.96 65.65
N SER A 180 -39.79 -25.94 64.55
CA SER A 180 -41.28 -26.12 64.50
C SER A 180 -41.86 -26.32 63.08
N ARG A 181 -43.13 -26.75 62.96
CA ARG A 181 -43.98 -26.64 61.74
C ARG A 181 -45.18 -25.67 62.01
N PRO A 182 -46.28 -25.70 61.24
CA PRO A 182 -46.66 -24.80 60.14
C PRO A 182 -47.78 -23.80 60.56
N ILE A 183 -48.30 -23.00 59.62
CA ILE A 183 -49.69 -22.44 59.61
C ILE A 183 -49.94 -21.64 58.30
N ASP A 184 -51.15 -21.75 57.74
CA ASP A 184 -51.71 -20.82 56.72
C ASP A 184 -52.48 -19.69 57.43
N LEU A 185 -52.42 -18.43 56.95
CA LEU A 185 -53.46 -17.40 57.19
C LEU A 185 -53.28 -16.12 56.33
N GLU A 186 -54.18 -15.98 55.34
CA GLU A 186 -54.95 -14.78 54.92
C GLU A 186 -54.38 -13.36 54.64
N SER A 187 -55.07 -12.70 53.70
CA SER A 187 -55.31 -11.24 53.49
C SER A 187 -54.29 -10.34 52.76
N GLU A 188 -54.56 -10.09 51.46
CA GLU A 188 -55.14 -8.83 50.90
C GLU A 188 -54.84 -7.48 51.62
N PRO A 189 -54.53 -6.38 50.89
CA PRO A 189 -55.57 -5.75 50.04
C PRO A 189 -55.16 -5.16 48.67
N GLU A 190 -56.01 -5.43 47.68
CA GLU A 190 -56.82 -4.48 46.87
C GLU A 190 -56.21 -3.17 46.29
N LEU A 191 -56.22 -3.11 44.94
CA LEU A 191 -56.97 -2.18 44.06
C LEU A 191 -56.87 -0.62 44.15
N ASN A 192 -57.21 -0.03 42.98
CA ASN A 192 -57.53 1.38 42.67
C ASN A 192 -56.33 2.37 42.62
N GLU A 193 -56.01 3.06 41.51
CA GLU A 193 -56.76 3.94 40.57
C GLU A 193 -56.55 5.44 40.90
N VAL A 194 -56.81 6.32 39.91
CA VAL A 194 -56.97 7.79 40.03
C VAL A 194 -55.69 8.66 39.91
N GLU A 195 -55.40 9.01 38.65
CA GLU A 195 -55.20 10.37 38.12
C GLU A 195 -54.07 11.33 38.59
N ARG A 196 -53.86 12.29 37.68
CA ARG A 196 -53.09 13.53 37.82
C ARG A 196 -53.83 14.50 38.75
N MET A 197 -53.13 15.38 39.47
CA MET A 197 -53.01 16.79 39.01
C MET A 197 -52.20 17.74 39.92
N VAL A 198 -51.64 18.72 39.21
CA VAL A 198 -51.24 20.08 39.61
C VAL A 198 -52.15 20.74 40.65
N LEU A 199 -51.55 21.42 41.63
CA LEU A 199 -51.94 22.74 42.16
C LEU A 199 -50.68 23.36 42.81
N SER A 200 -50.38 24.66 42.72
CA SER A 200 -51.05 25.83 42.10
C SER A 200 -49.97 26.70 41.39
N LYS A 201 -50.06 27.99 41.04
CA LYS A 201 -50.93 29.18 41.24
C LYS A 201 -50.55 30.18 40.10
N GLU A 202 -51.22 31.28 39.74
CA GLU A 202 -52.48 31.91 40.15
C GLU A 202 -53.02 32.80 38.99
N GLY A 203 -54.36 32.90 38.82
CA GLY A 203 -55.05 34.00 38.09
C GLY A 203 -55.16 33.92 36.55
N GLY A 204 -56.29 34.36 35.96
CA GLY A 204 -56.25 34.78 34.53
C GLY A 204 -57.48 34.80 33.59
N ASN A 205 -58.71 34.48 33.99
CA ASN A 205 -59.97 34.82 33.27
C ASN A 205 -60.22 34.40 31.77
N THR A 206 -61.25 33.57 31.56
CA THR A 206 -62.35 33.66 30.53
C THR A 206 -62.08 33.75 29.01
N SER A 207 -62.95 33.28 28.09
CA SER A 207 -64.02 32.25 28.07
C SER A 207 -64.64 32.16 26.66
N SER A 208 -65.03 30.95 26.19
CA SER A 208 -66.08 30.69 25.16
C SER A 208 -65.85 31.14 23.69
N LYS A 209 -66.45 30.53 22.64
CA LYS A 209 -66.89 29.13 22.36
C LYS A 209 -67.36 29.01 20.86
N VAL A 210 -67.56 27.77 20.38
CA VAL A 210 -68.61 27.33 19.41
C VAL A 210 -68.43 27.45 17.85
N ILE A 211 -68.30 26.27 17.22
CA ILE A 211 -68.97 25.72 16.00
C ILE A 211 -68.71 26.27 14.56
N HIS A 212 -67.84 25.56 13.83
CA HIS A 212 -68.09 24.73 12.61
C HIS A 212 -68.83 25.22 11.31
N ARG A 213 -68.10 25.06 10.18
CA ARG A 213 -68.47 24.52 8.82
C ARG A 213 -69.36 25.29 7.79
N SER A 214 -68.72 25.58 6.65
CA SER A 214 -69.10 25.24 5.24
C SER A 214 -70.45 25.62 4.62
N PHE A 215 -70.43 26.29 3.44
CA PHE A 215 -70.62 25.64 2.11
C PHE A 215 -70.23 26.57 0.92
N GLU A 216 -70.56 26.20 -0.32
CA GLU A 216 -69.99 26.71 -1.60
C GLU A 216 -70.99 27.47 -2.51
N LEU A 217 -70.49 27.89 -3.69
CA LEU A 217 -71.17 28.11 -5.00
C LEU A 217 -71.86 29.46 -5.35
N ALA A 218 -71.15 30.23 -6.18
CA ALA A 218 -71.50 30.85 -7.50
C ALA A 218 -72.90 31.46 -7.81
N ILE A 219 -72.92 32.57 -8.60
CA ILE A 219 -73.76 32.82 -9.81
C ILE A 219 -73.35 34.12 -10.56
N ASP A 220 -73.85 34.27 -11.80
CA ASP A 220 -73.60 35.22 -12.92
C ASP A 220 -73.31 36.73 -12.71
N GLY A 221 -72.37 37.27 -13.53
CA GLY A 221 -72.66 38.00 -14.80
C GLY A 221 -73.16 39.48 -14.84
N GLY A 222 -72.52 40.33 -15.68
CA GLY A 222 -73.22 41.44 -16.39
C GLY A 222 -72.54 42.82 -16.57
N SER A 223 -72.23 43.18 -17.84
CA SER A 223 -72.28 44.53 -18.49
C SER A 223 -71.40 45.77 -18.10
N ASP A 224 -70.57 46.18 -19.08
CA ASP A 224 -70.50 47.50 -19.78
C ASP A 224 -69.70 48.77 -19.34
N GLY A 225 -68.75 49.15 -20.24
CA GLY A 225 -68.36 50.52 -20.63
C GLY A 225 -67.20 51.20 -19.87
N THR A 226 -66.21 51.92 -20.45
CA THR A 226 -65.70 52.22 -21.83
C THR A 226 -64.17 52.57 -21.70
N SER A 227 -63.32 53.17 -22.57
CA SER A 227 -63.22 53.76 -23.94
C SER A 227 -61.69 53.99 -24.24
N THR A 228 -61.12 54.47 -25.37
CA THR A 228 -61.23 54.17 -26.82
C THR A 228 -59.96 54.64 -27.60
N THR A 229 -59.43 53.82 -28.56
CA THR A 229 -58.71 54.21 -29.82
C THR A 229 -57.27 54.84 -29.80
N PRO A 230 -56.51 54.91 -30.94
CA PRO A 230 -56.17 53.82 -31.90
C PRO A 230 -54.74 53.86 -32.58
N ARG A 231 -54.29 52.71 -33.16
CA ARG A 231 -53.47 52.55 -34.41
C ARG A 231 -52.00 53.08 -34.48
N MET A 232 -51.04 52.58 -35.29
CA MET A 232 -50.90 51.43 -36.24
C MET A 232 -49.41 51.17 -36.64
N SER A 233 -49.01 49.91 -36.98
CA SER A 233 -47.81 49.51 -37.80
C SER A 233 -46.37 49.88 -37.33
N SER A 234 -45.24 49.19 -37.68
CA SER A 234 -44.98 47.85 -38.30
C SER A 234 -43.47 47.45 -38.33
N THR A 235 -43.13 46.20 -37.96
CA THR A 235 -41.98 45.40 -38.47
C THR A 235 -40.51 45.88 -38.12
N PRO A 236 -39.39 45.37 -38.70
CA PRO A 236 -38.55 44.38 -38.00
C PRO A 236 -36.99 44.62 -38.09
N THR A 237 -36.18 43.55 -37.96
CA THR A 237 -34.69 43.45 -38.13
C THR A 237 -33.82 44.01 -36.97
N GLY A 238 -32.53 43.67 -36.82
CA GLY A 238 -31.72 42.63 -37.47
C GLY A 238 -30.26 43.03 -37.77
N PHE A 239 -29.39 42.03 -37.99
CA PHE A 239 -28.01 42.10 -38.52
C PHE A 239 -26.84 42.65 -37.67
N SER A 240 -25.84 41.76 -37.55
CA SER A 240 -24.37 41.91 -37.45
C SER A 240 -23.67 43.28 -37.66
N GLY A 241 -22.51 43.43 -37.01
CA GLY A 241 -21.44 44.36 -37.44
C GLY A 241 -20.09 44.02 -36.79
N SER A 242 -19.14 43.49 -37.56
CA SER A 242 -17.80 43.07 -37.09
C SER A 242 -16.77 44.21 -37.15
N SER A 243 -15.56 43.94 -36.61
CA SER A 243 -14.23 44.40 -37.12
C SER A 243 -13.98 45.91 -37.31
N SER A 244 -12.91 46.56 -36.86
CA SER A 244 -11.54 46.16 -36.49
C SER A 244 -10.67 47.45 -36.48
N HIS A 245 -9.43 47.36 -35.97
CA HIS A 245 -8.30 48.30 -36.21
C HIS A 245 -8.48 49.79 -35.77
N THR A 246 -7.42 50.57 -35.50
CA THR A 246 -5.96 50.33 -35.57
C THR A 246 -5.24 50.99 -34.39
N SER A 247 -3.96 50.64 -34.21
CA SER A 247 -3.00 51.31 -33.32
C SER A 247 -2.58 52.71 -33.82
N VAL A 248 -2.00 53.53 -32.92
CA VAL A 248 -0.79 54.36 -33.14
C VAL A 248 -0.34 55.02 -31.80
N GLY A 249 0.97 55.22 -31.60
CA GLY A 249 1.57 56.01 -30.49
C GLY A 249 2.16 57.34 -31.00
N PRO A 250 3.23 57.94 -30.44
CA PRO A 250 4.09 57.51 -29.31
C PRO A 250 4.54 58.67 -28.35
N SER A 251 5.55 58.41 -27.49
CA SER A 251 6.58 59.36 -26.95
C SER A 251 6.15 60.60 -26.11
N ASN A 252 6.80 60.99 -24.99
CA ASN A 252 8.21 61.40 -24.95
C ASN A 252 8.81 61.64 -23.53
N LEU A 253 10.16 61.67 -23.52
CA LEU A 253 11.18 62.31 -22.65
C LEU A 253 10.85 63.04 -21.31
N LYS A 254 11.41 62.50 -20.22
CA LYS A 254 12.56 63.01 -19.39
C LYS A 254 12.62 64.42 -18.73
N ASP A 255 13.03 64.34 -17.45
CA ASP A 255 14.02 65.16 -16.69
C ASP A 255 13.58 66.25 -15.68
N SER A 256 14.53 66.57 -14.80
CA SER A 256 14.43 67.00 -13.40
C SER A 256 14.47 68.51 -13.14
N THR A 257 14.05 68.95 -11.94
CA THR A 257 14.91 69.75 -11.02
C THR A 257 14.35 69.83 -9.59
N ASP A 258 15.18 70.26 -8.64
CA ASP A 258 14.93 70.28 -7.19
C ASP A 258 14.79 71.71 -6.61
N GLU A 259 14.19 71.74 -5.41
CA GLU A 259 14.45 72.64 -4.26
C GLU A 259 13.98 74.12 -4.14
N LEU A 260 13.37 74.36 -2.96
CA LEU A 260 13.48 75.49 -2.02
C LEU A 260 12.75 76.84 -2.20
N GLY A 261 11.96 77.20 -1.16
CA GLY A 261 12.17 78.49 -0.46
C GLY A 261 10.93 79.28 0.01
N ALA A 262 10.43 79.06 1.25
CA ALA A 262 9.69 80.00 2.14
C ALA A 262 9.01 79.26 3.32
N SER A 263 8.58 79.88 4.44
CA SER A 263 9.24 80.78 5.42
C SER A 263 8.25 81.19 6.53
N PHE A 264 8.70 81.28 7.81
CA PHE A 264 8.08 82.05 8.91
C PHE A 264 6.70 81.56 9.45
N ASP A 265 6.33 81.73 10.74
CA ASP A 265 7.11 82.16 11.93
C ASP A 265 6.52 81.65 13.27
N MET A 266 7.32 81.80 14.33
CA MET A 266 7.02 81.65 15.77
C MET A 266 6.87 80.20 16.30
N LEU A 267 7.31 79.86 17.53
CA LEU A 267 8.03 80.65 18.55
C LEU A 267 9.09 79.77 19.28
N GLN A 268 9.60 80.23 20.43
CA GLN A 268 10.76 79.67 21.15
C GLN A 268 10.32 78.92 22.43
N ALA A 269 10.99 77.86 22.93
CA ALA A 269 12.41 77.47 22.98
C ALA A 269 13.19 78.17 24.12
N PRO A 270 14.21 77.50 24.73
CA PRO A 270 15.51 77.31 24.08
C PRO A 270 16.09 75.87 24.17
N SER A 271 17.35 75.70 23.75
CA SER A 271 18.11 74.44 23.72
C SER A 271 19.53 74.60 24.32
N ARG A 272 20.27 73.49 24.50
CA ARG A 272 21.70 73.38 24.97
C ARG A 272 21.91 73.55 26.49
N SER A 273 22.96 73.05 27.16
CA SER A 273 23.96 72.00 26.85
C SER A 273 24.81 71.60 28.09
N SER A 274 25.56 70.49 28.00
CA SER A 274 26.93 70.27 28.56
C SER A 274 27.30 70.58 30.04
N SER A 275 27.66 69.51 30.76
CA SER A 275 28.88 69.31 31.61
C SER A 275 29.13 70.01 32.96
N LEU A 276 29.36 69.15 33.98
CA LEU A 276 30.40 69.17 35.04
C LEU A 276 30.30 70.03 36.33
N SER A 277 30.39 69.32 37.48
CA SER A 277 31.25 69.57 38.69
C SER A 277 30.66 70.03 40.05
N SER A 278 30.92 69.17 41.06
CA SER A 278 31.58 69.45 42.38
C SER A 278 30.83 69.56 43.74
N GLN A 279 31.16 68.59 44.62
CA GLN A 279 31.58 68.66 46.05
C GLN A 279 30.62 68.47 47.28
N LEU A 280 31.08 67.57 48.17
CA LEU A 280 30.90 67.44 49.65
C LEU A 280 29.50 67.00 50.19
N SER A 281 29.35 66.13 51.22
CA SER A 281 30.33 65.34 52.01
C SER A 281 29.68 64.20 52.86
N LEU A 282 30.53 63.37 53.50
CA LEU A 282 30.29 62.46 54.66
C LEU A 282 29.54 61.12 54.48
N ALA A 283 30.28 60.02 54.73
CA ALA A 283 29.88 58.69 55.27
C ALA A 283 28.77 57.87 54.55
N LYS A 284 28.85 56.55 54.32
CA LYS A 284 29.85 55.45 54.55
C LYS A 284 29.31 54.24 53.73
N SER A 285 30.06 53.23 53.28
CA SER A 285 31.51 53.00 53.08
C SER A 285 31.73 51.65 52.35
N ALA A 286 32.98 51.31 51.99
CA ALA A 286 33.47 49.97 51.60
C ALA A 286 33.00 49.36 50.25
N THR A 287 33.67 49.78 49.16
CA THR A 287 34.24 48.87 48.12
C THR A 287 35.63 48.38 48.62
N PRO A 288 36.43 47.49 47.96
CA PRO A 288 36.87 47.50 46.54
C PRO A 288 37.00 46.06 45.92
N PRO A 289 37.66 45.78 44.76
CA PRO A 289 38.33 46.65 43.77
C PRO A 289 37.85 46.45 42.31
N ALA A 290 38.55 47.04 41.33
CA ALA A 290 38.38 46.79 39.88
C ALA A 290 39.66 47.14 39.08
N LEU A 291 39.81 46.62 37.85
CA LEU A 291 40.90 46.99 36.91
C LEU A 291 40.39 47.18 35.45
N LYS A 292 41.22 47.79 34.57
CA LYS A 292 40.79 48.47 33.32
C LYS A 292 41.65 48.13 32.07
N PRO A 293 41.17 48.42 30.84
CA PRO A 293 41.79 48.01 29.57
C PRO A 293 42.67 49.08 28.87
N GLN A 294 43.27 48.71 27.73
CA GLN A 294 43.93 49.61 26.76
C GLN A 294 43.52 49.31 25.30
N THR A 295 43.96 50.14 24.34
CA THR A 295 43.45 50.27 22.96
C THR A 295 44.53 50.10 21.87
N SER A 296 44.16 49.57 20.69
CA SER A 296 44.93 49.75 19.44
C SER A 296 44.04 49.74 18.18
N VAL A 297 44.62 49.96 17.00
CA VAL A 297 43.93 50.40 15.76
C VAL A 297 44.22 49.48 14.57
N HIS A 298 43.24 49.20 13.70
CA HIS A 298 43.49 48.68 12.34
C HIS A 298 42.58 49.29 11.25
N LYS A 299 43.00 49.12 9.99
CA LYS A 299 42.62 49.92 8.80
C LYS A 299 41.42 49.36 8.00
N PRO A 300 40.71 50.19 7.20
CA PRO A 300 39.62 49.73 6.34
C PRO A 300 40.09 48.83 5.17
N ILE A 301 39.28 47.83 4.84
CA ILE A 301 39.49 46.88 3.73
C ILE A 301 38.77 47.39 2.46
N PRO A 302 39.40 47.35 1.27
CA PRO A 302 38.81 47.91 0.05
C PRO A 302 37.62 47.10 -0.48
N ARG A 303 36.60 47.80 -1.00
CA ARG A 303 35.45 47.20 -1.70
C ARG A 303 35.92 46.42 -2.93
N ARG A 304 35.71 45.09 -2.96
CA ARG A 304 35.88 44.29 -4.18
C ARG A 304 34.91 44.77 -5.26
N LYS A 305 35.42 45.00 -6.48
CA LYS A 305 34.60 45.24 -7.67
C LYS A 305 33.82 43.96 -8.04
N GLY A 306 32.70 44.14 -8.76
CA GLY A 306 31.70 43.09 -8.97
C GLY A 306 32.25 41.80 -9.56
N LEU A 307 32.20 40.73 -8.78
CA LEU A 307 32.21 39.36 -9.27
C LEU A 307 30.82 39.04 -9.85
N LYS A 308 30.75 38.35 -10.98
CA LYS A 308 29.50 37.70 -11.40
C LYS A 308 29.11 36.68 -10.32
N PRO A 309 27.82 36.50 -9.99
CA PRO A 309 27.41 35.45 -9.06
C PRO A 309 27.84 34.10 -9.63
N ARG A 310 28.69 33.37 -8.88
CA ARG A 310 29.05 32.00 -9.17
C ARG A 310 27.83 31.14 -8.85
N LYS A 311 27.40 30.30 -9.80
CA LYS A 311 26.35 29.30 -9.55
C LYS A 311 26.82 28.39 -8.41
N VAL A 312 26.02 28.31 -7.36
CA VAL A 312 26.25 27.36 -6.26
C VAL A 312 26.13 25.96 -6.83
N ARG A 313 27.13 25.12 -6.60
CA ARG A 313 27.14 23.70 -6.98
C ARG A 313 26.93 22.86 -5.72
N PHE A 314 26.58 21.59 -5.86
CA PHE A 314 26.42 20.70 -4.70
C PHE A 314 27.73 20.54 -3.89
N SER A 315 28.87 20.57 -4.59
CA SER A 315 30.23 20.65 -4.01
C SER A 315 30.59 21.98 -3.32
N ASP A 316 29.70 22.98 -3.37
CA ASP A 316 29.83 24.25 -2.64
C ASP A 316 28.89 24.30 -1.40
N LEU A 317 28.09 23.25 -1.16
CA LEU A 317 27.17 23.10 -0.01
C LEU A 317 27.88 22.50 1.22
N ARG A 318 27.19 22.46 2.36
CA ARG A 318 27.78 22.03 3.65
C ARG A 318 27.23 20.68 4.11
N PRO A 319 28.09 19.69 4.45
CA PRO A 319 27.65 18.44 5.03
C PRO A 319 27.13 18.62 6.46
N ARG A 320 26.47 17.60 7.00
CA ARG A 320 25.95 17.49 8.38
C ARG A 320 24.87 18.49 8.81
N THR A 321 24.49 19.48 7.99
CA THR A 321 23.51 20.52 8.36
C THR A 321 22.11 19.99 8.67
N ALA A 322 21.71 18.86 8.06
CA ALA A 322 20.41 18.23 8.26
C ALA A 322 20.43 17.06 9.28
N ILE A 323 21.55 16.85 9.97
CA ILE A 323 21.72 15.79 10.97
C ILE A 323 21.42 16.35 12.38
N PRO A 324 20.37 15.89 13.07
CA PRO A 324 20.03 16.41 14.40
C PRO A 324 21.10 16.07 15.44
N THR A 325 21.71 17.08 16.05
CA THR A 325 22.76 16.92 17.07
C THR A 325 22.26 16.32 18.40
N ASN A 326 20.95 16.23 18.59
CA ASN A 326 20.27 15.72 19.78
C ASN A 326 19.65 14.33 19.60
N VAL A 327 20.02 13.59 18.55
CA VAL A 327 19.53 12.22 18.27
C VAL A 327 20.73 11.29 18.12
N HIS A 328 20.72 10.16 18.83
CA HIS A 328 21.80 9.17 18.74
C HIS A 328 21.88 8.56 17.31
N PRO A 329 23.09 8.29 16.75
CA PRO A 329 23.23 7.80 15.38
C PRO A 329 22.37 6.57 15.04
N THR A 330 22.28 5.58 15.94
CA THR A 330 21.42 4.39 15.78
C THR A 330 19.93 4.75 15.64
N ILE A 331 19.45 5.74 16.39
CA ILE A 331 18.04 6.20 16.30
C ILE A 331 17.81 7.00 15.01
N LEU A 332 18.82 7.73 14.54
CA LEU A 332 18.78 8.39 13.23
C LEU A 332 18.78 7.37 12.09
N ALA A 333 19.56 6.29 12.21
CA ALA A 333 19.60 5.16 11.28
C ALA A 333 18.28 4.41 11.22
N GLN A 334 17.71 3.99 12.36
CA GLN A 334 16.39 3.36 12.44
C GLN A 334 15.29 4.22 11.77
N GLN A 335 15.33 5.55 11.99
CA GLN A 335 14.40 6.49 11.32
C GLN A 335 14.65 6.61 9.80
N GLY A 336 15.87 6.35 9.32
CA GLY A 336 16.20 6.27 7.89
C GLY A 336 15.78 4.92 7.26
N ILE A 337 16.02 3.82 7.97
CA ILE A 337 15.63 2.46 7.59
C ILE A 337 14.10 2.39 7.42
N HIS A 338 13.34 2.84 8.41
CA HIS A 338 11.87 2.92 8.32
C HIS A 338 11.39 3.89 7.21
N ALA A 339 12.13 4.95 6.92
CA ALA A 339 11.80 5.86 5.82
C ALA A 339 12.06 5.24 4.43
N ALA A 340 13.03 4.32 4.31
CA ALA A 340 13.24 3.54 3.10
C ALA A 340 12.09 2.56 2.84
N TYR A 341 11.70 1.76 3.84
CA TYR A 341 10.51 0.89 3.76
C TYR A 341 9.24 1.70 3.45
N SER A 342 9.00 2.82 4.16
CA SER A 342 7.90 3.76 3.88
C SER A 342 7.92 4.33 2.44
N SER A 343 9.05 4.23 1.76
CA SER A 343 9.26 4.69 0.38
C SER A 343 9.31 3.56 -0.65
N ARG A 344 9.13 2.29 -0.25
CA ARG A 344 9.27 1.08 -1.09
C ARG A 344 10.69 0.88 -1.62
N LEU A 345 11.68 1.06 -0.75
CA LEU A 345 13.10 0.89 -1.05
C LEU A 345 13.75 0.01 0.03
N ASN A 346 14.48 -1.03 -0.37
CA ASN A 346 15.26 -1.84 0.56
C ASN A 346 16.34 -0.94 1.23
N PRO A 347 16.35 -0.76 2.57
CA PRO A 347 17.29 0.13 3.25
C PRO A 347 18.76 -0.31 3.14
N PHE A 348 19.01 -1.61 2.90
CA PHE A 348 20.32 -2.25 2.88
C PHE A 348 20.85 -2.54 1.47
N ALA A 349 20.00 -2.44 0.43
CA ALA A 349 20.39 -2.68 -0.96
C ALA A 349 20.14 -1.47 -1.87
N LEU A 350 20.89 -1.39 -2.96
CA LEU A 350 20.58 -0.49 -4.07
C LEU A 350 19.29 -0.93 -4.77
N HIS A 351 18.46 0.01 -5.20
CA HIS A 351 17.41 -0.25 -6.18
C HIS A 351 18.05 -0.59 -7.54
N PRO A 352 17.46 -1.44 -8.41
CA PRO A 352 18.03 -1.78 -9.72
C PRO A 352 18.47 -0.57 -10.57
N ASP A 353 17.66 0.50 -10.66
CA ASP A 353 18.06 1.77 -11.28
C ASP A 353 19.28 2.44 -10.60
N GLU A 354 19.39 2.42 -9.28
CA GLU A 354 20.53 2.99 -8.55
C GLU A 354 21.80 2.17 -8.82
N TYR A 355 21.68 0.85 -8.80
CA TYR A 355 22.74 -0.09 -9.15
C TYR A 355 23.23 0.13 -10.59
N GLN A 356 22.33 0.19 -11.58
CA GLN A 356 22.70 0.43 -12.97
C GLN A 356 23.33 1.83 -13.18
N LEU A 357 22.92 2.83 -12.39
CA LEU A 357 23.47 4.18 -12.41
C LEU A 357 24.86 4.28 -11.75
N LEU A 358 25.15 3.45 -10.73
CA LEU A 358 26.32 3.60 -9.86
C LEU A 358 27.40 2.51 -10.03
N ARG A 359 27.08 1.32 -10.57
CA ARG A 359 27.96 0.13 -10.68
C ARG A 359 29.37 0.41 -11.24
N ASN A 360 29.50 1.38 -12.13
CA ASN A 360 30.75 1.75 -12.80
C ASN A 360 31.55 2.84 -12.06
N HIS A 361 30.99 3.40 -10.97
CA HIS A 361 31.49 4.59 -10.29
C HIS A 361 31.76 4.39 -8.79
N ILE A 362 31.18 3.35 -8.16
CA ILE A 362 31.33 3.06 -6.73
C ILE A 362 31.80 1.62 -6.48
N CYS A 363 32.50 1.40 -5.36
CA CYS A 363 32.86 0.09 -4.82
C CYS A 363 31.93 -0.28 -3.65
N GLN A 364 32.02 -1.52 -3.14
CA GLN A 364 31.19 -2.03 -2.04
C GLN A 364 31.09 -1.07 -0.84
N LEU A 365 32.22 -0.50 -0.39
CA LEU A 365 32.25 0.43 0.76
C LEU A 365 31.48 1.73 0.48
N HIS A 366 31.51 2.22 -0.76
CA HIS A 366 30.77 3.40 -1.16
C HIS A 366 29.25 3.14 -1.23
N VAL A 367 28.80 1.89 -1.40
CA VAL A 367 27.37 1.51 -1.32
C VAL A 367 26.81 1.81 0.07
N THR A 368 27.48 1.35 1.13
CA THR A 368 27.09 1.62 2.53
C THR A 368 26.90 3.12 2.79
N ALA A 369 27.84 3.97 2.33
CA ALA A 369 27.75 5.41 2.48
C ALA A 369 26.60 6.03 1.66
N TYR A 370 26.38 5.56 0.42
CA TYR A 370 25.27 6.01 -0.42
C TYR A 370 23.91 5.67 0.21
N LEU A 371 23.70 4.43 0.65
CA LEU A 371 22.48 3.96 1.30
C LEU A 371 22.19 4.75 2.57
N ASN A 372 23.20 4.95 3.42
CA ASN A 372 23.11 5.80 4.60
C ASN A 372 22.62 7.22 4.26
N ILE A 373 23.12 7.83 3.18
CA ILE A 373 22.74 9.17 2.75
C ILE A 373 21.31 9.17 2.17
N ARG A 374 20.99 8.27 1.25
CA ARG A 374 19.66 8.08 0.66
C ARG A 374 18.59 7.90 1.75
N ASN A 375 18.83 7.00 2.70
CA ASN A 375 17.92 6.72 3.82
C ASN A 375 17.76 7.96 4.73
N ARG A 376 18.83 8.75 4.96
CA ARG A 376 18.76 10.04 5.68
C ARG A 376 17.97 11.12 4.91
N ILE A 377 18.05 11.17 3.57
CA ILE A 377 17.25 12.08 2.72
C ILE A 377 15.76 11.69 2.75
N LEU A 378 15.45 10.41 2.54
CA LEU A 378 14.07 9.87 2.61
C LEU A 378 13.41 10.20 3.95
N ARG A 379 14.16 10.11 5.05
CA ARG A 379 13.69 10.48 6.40
C ARG A 379 13.25 11.95 6.50
N LEU A 380 13.87 12.89 5.79
CA LEU A 380 13.44 14.29 5.80
C LEU A 380 12.03 14.41 5.21
N TRP A 381 11.81 13.79 4.04
CA TRP A 381 10.53 13.76 3.34
C TRP A 381 9.43 13.07 4.16
N VAL A 382 9.67 11.83 4.60
CA VAL A 382 8.68 11.01 5.35
C VAL A 382 8.29 11.69 6.68
N ARG A 383 9.20 12.46 7.31
CA ARG A 383 8.87 13.21 8.53
C ARG A 383 8.09 14.50 8.30
N ASN A 384 8.10 15.07 7.08
CA ASN A 384 7.39 16.32 6.78
C ASN A 384 7.02 16.45 5.28
N PRO A 385 6.09 15.63 4.74
CA PRO A 385 5.73 15.65 3.31
C PRO A 385 4.96 16.91 2.86
N LEU A 386 4.79 17.89 3.75
CA LEU A 386 4.22 19.21 3.48
C LEU A 386 5.25 20.23 2.95
N VAL A 387 6.54 19.89 3.00
CA VAL A 387 7.64 20.75 2.53
C VAL A 387 8.57 19.92 1.65
N SER A 388 8.95 20.45 0.49
CA SER A 388 9.94 19.78 -0.37
C SER A 388 11.33 19.81 0.26
N VAL A 389 11.99 18.66 0.27
CA VAL A 389 13.41 18.53 0.62
C VAL A 389 14.25 19.26 -0.44
N THR A 390 15.20 20.07 0.02
CA THR A 390 16.08 20.88 -0.83
C THR A 390 17.48 20.27 -0.98
N ALA A 391 18.26 20.78 -1.93
CA ALA A 391 19.63 20.35 -2.16
C ALA A 391 20.58 20.64 -0.97
N ASP A 392 20.41 21.74 -0.23
CA ASP A 392 21.22 22.04 0.98
C ASP A 392 20.91 21.08 2.13
N GLU A 393 19.64 20.68 2.29
CA GLU A 393 19.25 19.67 3.26
C GLU A 393 19.76 18.27 2.89
N ALA A 394 19.72 17.91 1.59
CA ALA A 394 20.24 16.65 1.10
C ALA A 394 21.78 16.57 1.20
N ALA A 395 22.49 17.63 0.84
CA ALA A 395 23.92 17.80 1.16
C ALA A 395 24.18 17.67 2.67
N GLY A 396 23.28 18.24 3.47
CA GLY A 396 23.26 18.14 4.92
C GLY A 396 23.12 16.72 5.49
N CYS A 397 22.72 15.73 4.70
CA CYS A 397 22.67 14.32 5.08
C CYS A 397 24.01 13.56 4.91
N ALA A 398 25.02 14.17 4.28
CA ALA A 398 26.38 13.63 4.20
C ALA A 398 27.14 13.83 5.54
N LEU A 399 27.92 12.82 5.98
CA LEU A 399 28.74 12.96 7.20
C LEU A 399 29.98 13.84 7.01
N THR A 400 30.50 13.94 5.79
CA THR A 400 31.74 14.67 5.41
C THR A 400 31.60 15.28 4.02
N SER A 401 32.45 16.24 3.67
CA SER A 401 32.43 16.92 2.35
C SER A 401 32.73 15.96 1.20
N ARG A 402 33.47 14.87 1.45
CA ARG A 402 33.79 13.82 0.48
C ARG A 402 32.55 13.12 -0.07
N TRP A 403 31.51 12.93 0.73
CA TRP A 403 30.30 12.23 0.30
C TRP A 403 29.25 13.13 -0.38
N LEU A 404 29.55 14.42 -0.62
CA LEU A 404 28.60 15.34 -1.26
C LEU A 404 28.19 14.91 -2.69
N GLY A 405 29.07 14.24 -3.44
CA GLY A 405 28.73 13.69 -4.75
C GLY A 405 27.72 12.52 -4.68
N LEU A 406 27.81 11.68 -3.64
CA LEU A 406 26.82 10.63 -3.38
C LEU A 406 25.48 11.24 -2.98
N ALA A 407 25.48 12.32 -2.21
CA ALA A 407 24.27 13.07 -1.84
C ALA A 407 23.62 13.78 -3.04
N GLU A 408 24.42 14.31 -3.97
CA GLU A 408 23.94 14.91 -5.23
C GLU A 408 23.19 13.88 -6.08
N VAL A 409 23.79 12.70 -6.31
CA VAL A 409 23.16 11.63 -7.11
C VAL A 409 21.95 11.01 -6.40
N ALA A 410 22.00 10.79 -5.09
CA ALA A 410 20.86 10.31 -4.32
C ALA A 410 19.67 11.28 -4.38
N TYR A 411 19.93 12.59 -4.24
CA TYR A 411 18.90 13.62 -4.31
C TYR A 411 18.26 13.71 -5.71
N GLU A 412 19.06 13.82 -6.77
CA GLU A 412 18.57 13.87 -8.16
C GLU A 412 17.75 12.62 -8.52
N TRP A 413 18.19 11.42 -8.11
CA TRP A 413 17.46 10.18 -8.35
C TRP A 413 16.12 10.14 -7.61
N LEU A 414 16.11 10.45 -6.30
CA LEU A 414 14.90 10.46 -5.48
C LEU A 414 13.86 11.49 -5.94
N VAL A 415 14.29 12.66 -6.45
CA VAL A 415 13.39 13.69 -7.00
C VAL A 415 12.80 13.25 -8.35
N ARG A 416 13.64 12.81 -9.30
CA ARG A 416 13.19 12.45 -10.67
C ARG A 416 12.25 11.25 -10.67
N LYS A 417 12.59 10.20 -9.91
CA LYS A 417 11.80 8.98 -9.76
C LYS A 417 10.56 9.16 -8.87
N GLY A 418 10.42 10.31 -8.20
CA GLY A 418 9.23 10.65 -7.40
C GLY A 418 9.15 9.95 -6.04
N TYR A 419 10.27 9.61 -5.43
CA TYR A 419 10.30 9.10 -4.05
C TYR A 419 10.19 10.22 -3.01
N ILE A 420 10.65 11.43 -3.34
CA ILE A 420 10.47 12.66 -2.55
C ILE A 420 9.84 13.77 -3.40
N ASN A 421 9.39 14.84 -2.74
CA ASN A 421 8.86 16.06 -3.38
C ASN A 421 7.64 15.85 -4.30
N PHE A 422 6.89 14.76 -4.12
CA PHE A 422 5.73 14.39 -4.92
C PHE A 422 4.40 14.85 -4.30
N GLY A 423 3.33 14.84 -5.11
CA GLY A 423 1.97 15.06 -4.63
C GLY A 423 1.62 16.53 -4.45
N CYS A 424 0.97 16.88 -3.35
CA CYS A 424 0.32 18.18 -3.15
C CYS A 424 1.24 19.24 -2.49
N VAL A 425 2.55 19.18 -2.74
CA VAL A 425 3.58 20.07 -2.16
C VAL A 425 4.04 21.14 -3.16
N GLU A 426 4.44 22.31 -2.68
CA GLU A 426 5.09 23.34 -3.51
C GLU A 426 6.52 22.92 -3.89
N ALA A 427 6.85 23.00 -5.18
CA ALA A 427 8.21 22.72 -5.65
C ALA A 427 9.21 23.72 -5.03
N PRO A 428 10.43 23.29 -4.66
CA PRO A 428 11.38 24.16 -3.99
C PRO A 428 11.87 25.25 -4.96
N ASP A 429 11.91 26.51 -4.51
CA ASP A 429 12.38 27.64 -5.33
C ASP A 429 13.90 27.53 -5.58
N THR A 430 14.24 26.96 -6.73
CA THR A 430 15.63 26.88 -7.24
C THR A 430 16.06 28.16 -7.95
N SER A 431 15.21 29.20 -8.02
CA SER A 431 15.51 30.39 -8.80
C SER A 431 16.45 31.34 -8.05
N ASN A 432 17.62 31.57 -8.64
CA ASN A 432 18.41 32.75 -8.30
C ASN A 432 17.55 34.00 -8.59
N ALA A 433 17.30 34.84 -7.58
CA ALA A 433 16.38 36.00 -7.60
C ALA A 433 16.79 37.15 -8.56
N TYR A 434 17.62 36.87 -9.56
CA TYR A 434 18.18 37.78 -10.56
C TYR A 434 17.74 37.46 -12.01
N VAL A 435 16.67 36.68 -12.19
CA VAL A 435 15.93 36.65 -13.47
C VAL A 435 15.28 38.03 -13.70
N LYS A 436 16.07 38.96 -14.26
CA LYS A 436 15.57 40.26 -14.73
C LYS A 436 14.34 40.02 -15.63
N ARG A 437 13.28 40.80 -15.43
CA ARG A 437 12.09 40.82 -16.30
C ARG A 437 12.47 41.31 -17.71
N TYR A 438 13.00 40.42 -18.54
CA TYR A 438 13.21 40.62 -19.97
C TYR A 438 11.85 40.64 -20.69
N LYS A 439 11.15 41.78 -20.61
CA LYS A 439 10.00 42.05 -21.46
C LYS A 439 10.44 42.05 -22.94
N SER A 440 9.58 41.56 -23.83
CA SER A 440 9.63 41.65 -25.31
C SER A 440 10.29 40.55 -26.16
N LYS A 441 10.46 39.32 -25.66
CA LYS A 441 10.52 38.13 -26.55
C LYS A 441 9.52 37.05 -26.11
N ARG A 442 8.88 36.39 -27.08
CA ARG A 442 8.28 35.06 -26.89
C ARG A 442 9.42 34.05 -26.95
N TYR A 443 9.60 33.26 -25.90
CA TYR A 443 10.53 32.13 -25.89
C TYR A 443 9.82 30.86 -26.40
N ARG A 444 10.57 29.82 -26.78
CA ARG A 444 9.94 28.52 -27.07
C ARG A 444 9.47 27.92 -25.75
N ARG A 445 8.29 27.30 -25.74
CA ARG A 445 7.76 26.56 -24.60
C ARG A 445 7.24 25.21 -25.08
N ARG A 446 7.81 24.14 -24.56
CA ARG A 446 7.38 22.76 -24.86
C ARG A 446 6.02 22.49 -24.22
N THR A 447 5.23 21.58 -24.80
CA THR A 447 3.94 21.15 -24.26
C THR A 447 3.91 19.63 -24.06
N VAL A 448 3.43 19.18 -22.91
CA VAL A 448 3.16 17.75 -22.64
C VAL A 448 1.66 17.57 -22.45
N VAL A 449 1.05 16.66 -23.22
CA VAL A 449 -0.38 16.34 -23.13
C VAL A 449 -0.56 15.02 -22.39
N VAL A 450 -1.27 15.04 -21.27
CA VAL A 450 -1.63 13.86 -20.49
C VAL A 450 -3.09 13.51 -20.78
N VAL A 451 -3.36 12.27 -21.21
CA VAL A 451 -4.69 11.81 -21.65
C VAL A 451 -5.30 10.89 -20.60
N GLY A 452 -6.25 11.45 -19.84
CA GLY A 452 -7.00 10.82 -18.74
C GLY A 452 -6.74 11.50 -17.40
N ALA A 453 -7.76 12.08 -16.76
CA ALA A 453 -7.67 12.66 -15.41
C ALA A 453 -7.98 11.62 -14.31
N GLY A 454 -7.49 10.38 -14.50
CA GLY A 454 -7.41 9.37 -13.47
C GLY A 454 -6.28 9.67 -12.46
N MET A 455 -6.09 8.79 -11.48
CA MET A 455 -5.02 8.97 -10.48
C MET A 455 -3.61 8.91 -11.09
N SER A 456 -3.41 8.14 -12.16
CA SER A 456 -2.19 8.12 -12.97
C SER A 456 -1.93 9.46 -13.65
N GLY A 457 -2.85 9.93 -14.50
CA GLY A 457 -2.67 11.18 -15.23
C GLY A 457 -2.64 12.43 -14.34
N LEU A 458 -3.38 12.46 -13.23
CA LEU A 458 -3.28 13.53 -12.22
C LEU A 458 -1.94 13.50 -11.49
N GLY A 459 -1.45 12.31 -11.10
CA GLY A 459 -0.13 12.16 -10.48
C GLY A 459 1.01 12.57 -11.42
N CYS A 460 0.96 12.09 -12.67
CA CYS A 460 1.91 12.46 -13.72
C CYS A 460 1.90 13.97 -13.98
N ALA A 461 0.73 14.57 -14.21
CA ALA A 461 0.62 16.01 -14.48
C ALA A 461 1.13 16.88 -13.32
N ARG A 462 0.87 16.46 -12.07
CA ARG A 462 1.39 17.12 -10.86
C ARG A 462 2.91 16.98 -10.76
N GLN A 463 3.45 15.78 -10.93
CA GLN A 463 4.89 15.53 -10.85
C GLN A 463 5.64 16.28 -11.95
N LEU A 464 5.09 16.35 -13.18
CA LEU A 464 5.65 17.14 -14.27
C LEU A 464 5.64 18.65 -13.97
N GLU A 465 4.56 19.24 -13.44
CA GLU A 465 4.60 20.64 -12.98
C GLU A 465 5.70 20.86 -11.93
N GLY A 466 5.86 19.93 -10.98
CA GLY A 466 6.92 19.99 -9.97
C GLY A 466 8.34 19.90 -10.54
N LEU A 467 8.60 18.95 -11.43
CA LEU A 467 9.91 18.73 -12.07
C LEU A 467 10.28 19.86 -13.03
N PHE A 468 9.31 20.40 -13.79
CA PHE A 468 9.57 21.53 -14.70
C PHE A 468 9.89 22.82 -13.94
N GLU A 469 9.28 23.03 -12.78
CA GLU A 469 9.61 24.13 -11.86
C GLU A 469 10.97 23.91 -11.18
N HIS A 470 11.21 22.70 -10.65
CA HIS A 470 12.47 22.33 -10.02
C HIS A 470 13.69 22.58 -10.93
N TYR A 471 13.60 22.13 -12.19
CA TYR A 471 14.63 22.34 -13.22
C TYR A 471 14.49 23.66 -14.00
N ARG A 472 13.80 24.68 -13.46
CA ARG A 472 13.60 26.00 -14.11
C ARG A 472 14.88 26.59 -14.72
N GLU A 473 16.02 26.45 -14.05
CA GLU A 473 17.31 26.95 -14.57
C GLU A 473 17.78 26.23 -15.84
N ARG A 474 17.48 24.94 -16.06
CA ARG A 474 17.90 24.21 -17.27
C ARG A 474 17.23 24.84 -18.51
N TRP A 475 15.90 24.99 -18.53
CA TRP A 475 15.17 25.60 -19.65
C TRP A 475 15.59 27.06 -19.91
N THR A 476 15.65 27.86 -18.84
CA THR A 476 15.94 29.30 -18.97
C THR A 476 17.39 29.57 -19.40
N SER A 477 18.32 28.65 -19.13
CA SER A 477 19.71 28.74 -19.60
C SER A 477 19.85 28.59 -21.13
N VAL A 478 18.98 27.79 -21.76
CA VAL A 478 18.92 27.60 -23.22
C VAL A 478 17.92 28.53 -23.92
N GLY A 479 17.25 29.41 -23.18
CA GLY A 479 16.27 30.35 -23.74
C GLY A 479 14.88 29.74 -24.00
N GLU A 480 14.50 28.72 -23.24
CA GLU A 480 13.14 28.15 -23.24
C GLU A 480 12.38 28.53 -21.96
N GLU A 481 11.05 28.64 -22.05
CA GLU A 481 10.19 28.66 -20.87
C GLU A 481 9.99 27.22 -20.35
N PRO A 482 9.90 26.99 -19.03
CA PRO A 482 9.58 25.68 -18.47
C PRO A 482 8.35 25.07 -19.15
N PRO A 483 8.34 23.77 -19.51
CA PRO A 483 7.26 23.20 -20.29
C PRO A 483 5.86 23.38 -19.68
N LYS A 484 4.83 23.21 -20.50
CA LYS A 484 3.43 23.31 -20.10
C LYS A 484 2.80 21.91 -20.08
N VAL A 485 2.16 21.54 -18.99
CA VAL A 485 1.27 20.36 -18.96
C VAL A 485 -0.15 20.76 -19.39
N ILE A 486 -0.84 19.89 -20.13
CA ILE A 486 -2.27 19.96 -20.40
C ILE A 486 -2.88 18.58 -20.11
N LEU A 487 -3.92 18.53 -19.28
CA LEU A 487 -4.58 17.28 -18.89
C LEU A 487 -5.94 17.17 -19.58
N LEU A 488 -6.12 16.18 -20.45
CA LEU A 488 -7.37 15.94 -21.20
C LEU A 488 -8.20 14.84 -20.51
N GLU A 489 -9.50 15.01 -20.39
CA GLU A 489 -10.40 14.03 -19.77
C GLU A 489 -11.68 13.89 -20.60
N GLY A 490 -12.02 12.67 -21.00
CA GLY A 490 -13.21 12.40 -21.83
C GLY A 490 -14.54 12.61 -21.08
N ARG A 491 -14.55 12.38 -19.77
CA ARG A 491 -15.72 12.61 -18.90
C ARG A 491 -15.89 14.10 -18.57
N ASN A 492 -17.02 14.42 -17.95
CA ASN A 492 -17.27 15.73 -17.30
C ASN A 492 -16.71 15.81 -15.86
N ARG A 493 -15.98 14.78 -15.40
CA ARG A 493 -15.46 14.62 -14.03
C ARG A 493 -14.07 13.99 -14.03
N ILE A 494 -13.29 14.25 -12.99
CA ILE A 494 -11.99 13.60 -12.77
C ILE A 494 -12.12 12.22 -12.08
N GLY A 495 -10.98 11.62 -11.79
CA GLY A 495 -10.80 10.42 -10.97
C GLY A 495 -10.91 9.10 -11.76
N GLY A 496 -11.52 9.12 -12.95
CA GLY A 496 -11.73 7.92 -13.76
C GLY A 496 -12.52 6.86 -12.99
N ARG A 497 -11.84 5.78 -12.59
CA ARG A 497 -12.36 4.68 -11.77
C ARG A 497 -12.42 4.97 -10.25
N VAL A 498 -11.79 6.05 -9.78
CA VAL A 498 -12.04 6.62 -8.45
C VAL A 498 -13.22 7.59 -8.55
N TYR A 499 -14.42 7.12 -8.18
CA TYR A 499 -15.64 7.91 -8.31
C TYR A 499 -16.60 7.78 -7.11
N SER A 500 -16.77 8.91 -6.43
CA SER A 500 -17.72 9.14 -5.35
C SER A 500 -18.99 9.81 -5.89
N HIS A 501 -20.10 9.08 -5.99
CA HIS A 501 -21.38 9.60 -6.46
C HIS A 501 -22.10 10.32 -5.29
N PRO A 502 -22.52 11.60 -5.42
CA PRO A 502 -23.24 12.29 -4.35
C PRO A 502 -24.65 11.72 -4.18
N LEU A 503 -25.06 11.44 -2.94
CA LEU A 503 -26.42 10.97 -2.63
C LEU A 503 -27.44 12.12 -2.71
N LYS A 504 -28.69 11.83 -3.10
CA LYS A 504 -29.77 12.84 -3.24
C LYS A 504 -29.96 13.68 -1.97
N ASN A 505 -30.05 13.02 -0.81
CA ASN A 505 -30.09 13.67 0.49
C ASN A 505 -28.66 13.75 1.08
N GLN A 506 -28.23 14.98 1.38
CA GLN A 506 -26.91 15.33 1.93
C GLN A 506 -26.95 15.64 3.44
N LYS A 507 -28.10 15.54 4.10
CA LYS A 507 -28.18 15.66 5.57
C LYS A 507 -27.45 14.48 6.22
N THR A 508 -26.62 14.78 7.21
CA THR A 508 -25.84 13.80 7.98
C THR A 508 -25.74 14.26 9.44
N SER A 509 -25.63 13.30 10.36
CA SER A 509 -25.39 13.52 11.78
C SER A 509 -24.03 13.01 12.27
N SER A 510 -23.26 12.32 11.41
CA SER A 510 -22.12 11.48 11.83
C SER A 510 -20.82 11.69 11.04
N ILE A 511 -20.84 12.38 9.89
CA ILE A 511 -19.60 12.86 9.23
C ILE A 511 -19.50 14.40 9.34
N PRO A 512 -18.29 15.00 9.30
CA PRO A 512 -18.12 16.44 9.51
C PRO A 512 -18.91 17.26 8.49
N GLU A 513 -19.54 18.35 8.94
CA GLU A 513 -20.48 19.19 8.19
C GLU A 513 -19.95 19.69 6.82
N GLN A 514 -18.63 19.86 6.65
CA GLN A 514 -18.03 20.29 5.38
C GLN A 514 -17.74 19.12 4.41
N LYS A 515 -18.17 17.90 4.73
CA LYS A 515 -18.13 16.72 3.85
C LYS A 515 -19.47 16.52 3.16
N ARG A 516 -19.45 15.71 2.10
CA ARG A 516 -20.65 15.34 1.33
C ARG A 516 -20.90 13.85 1.49
N SER A 517 -22.16 13.45 1.70
CA SER A 517 -22.53 12.04 1.64
C SER A 517 -22.40 11.54 0.19
N THR A 518 -21.52 10.57 -0.03
CA THR A 518 -21.29 9.92 -1.32
C THR A 518 -21.37 8.41 -1.19
N ALA A 519 -21.74 7.72 -2.26
CA ALA A 519 -21.48 6.29 -2.41
C ALA A 519 -20.34 6.06 -3.41
N GLU A 520 -19.48 5.08 -3.15
CA GLU A 520 -18.27 4.87 -3.92
C GLU A 520 -18.48 3.82 -5.02
N MET A 521 -18.63 4.32 -6.25
CA MET A 521 -18.99 3.56 -7.45
C MET A 521 -17.89 2.63 -7.94
N GLY A 522 -16.62 2.91 -7.59
CA GLY A 522 -15.46 2.15 -8.06
C GLY A 522 -14.55 1.80 -6.89
N ALA A 523 -13.29 2.18 -6.98
CA ALA A 523 -12.35 2.05 -5.86
C ALA A 523 -12.89 2.83 -4.64
N HIS A 524 -12.83 2.19 -3.46
CA HIS A 524 -13.30 2.75 -2.17
C HIS A 524 -12.37 2.46 -0.99
N ILE A 525 -11.41 1.56 -1.16
CA ILE A 525 -10.45 1.10 -0.14
C ILE A 525 -9.05 1.63 -0.46
N ILE A 526 -8.34 2.03 0.58
CA ILE A 526 -6.89 2.21 0.63
C ILE A 526 -6.35 0.95 1.31
N ILE A 527 -5.62 0.11 0.55
CA ILE A 527 -4.91 -1.08 1.06
C ILE A 527 -3.61 -0.58 1.71
N GLY A 528 -3.46 -0.83 3.00
CA GLY A 528 -2.36 -0.36 3.85
C GLY A 528 -2.19 1.16 3.91
N PHE A 529 -1.52 1.63 4.95
CA PHE A 529 -0.91 2.96 4.93
C PHE A 529 0.57 2.92 5.30
N ASP A 530 1.00 1.89 6.01
CA ASP A 530 2.30 1.82 6.62
C ASP A 530 3.23 0.95 5.74
N ASN A 531 4.55 1.04 5.93
CA ASN A 531 5.60 0.35 5.16
C ASN A 531 5.45 0.32 3.62
N GLY A 532 4.91 1.39 3.01
CA GLY A 532 5.15 1.64 1.58
C GLY A 532 4.11 2.48 0.84
N ASN A 533 2.86 2.56 1.30
CA ASN A 533 1.79 3.15 0.48
C ASN A 533 2.02 4.68 0.24
N PRO A 534 2.26 5.14 -1.01
CA PRO A 534 2.48 6.57 -1.28
C PRO A 534 1.24 7.44 -1.00
N LEU A 535 0.05 6.83 -0.94
CA LEU A 535 -1.17 7.51 -0.51
C LEU A 535 -1.13 7.92 0.97
N ASN A 536 -0.26 7.35 1.82
CA ASN A 536 -0.05 7.83 3.19
C ASN A 536 0.41 9.30 3.19
N MET A 537 1.46 9.61 2.42
CA MET A 537 2.00 10.97 2.31
C MET A 537 0.94 11.96 1.79
N ILE A 538 0.09 11.54 0.83
CA ILE A 538 -0.94 12.41 0.23
C ILE A 538 -2.16 12.56 1.15
N VAL A 539 -2.70 11.46 1.67
CA VAL A 539 -3.98 11.41 2.40
C VAL A 539 -3.82 11.84 3.86
N ARG A 540 -2.82 11.28 4.56
CA ARG A 540 -2.54 11.58 5.98
C ARG A 540 -1.61 12.80 6.11
N GLY A 541 -0.55 12.87 5.32
CA GLY A 541 0.46 13.95 5.39
C GLY A 541 0.02 15.29 4.80
N GLN A 542 -0.29 15.33 3.50
CA GLN A 542 -0.48 16.57 2.75
C GLN A 542 -1.90 17.13 2.79
N LEU A 543 -2.90 16.31 2.48
CA LEU A 543 -4.30 16.74 2.38
C LEU A 543 -5.07 16.64 3.72
N ALA A 544 -4.51 15.95 4.71
CA ALA A 544 -5.11 15.69 6.03
C ALA A 544 -6.59 15.24 5.94
N LEU A 545 -6.88 14.32 5.00
CA LEU A 545 -8.23 13.82 4.79
C LEU A 545 -8.66 12.93 5.95
N HIS A 546 -9.96 12.95 6.23
CA HIS A 546 -10.55 12.07 7.24
C HIS A 546 -10.80 10.71 6.60
N TYR A 547 -10.39 9.66 7.28
CA TYR A 547 -10.58 8.28 6.86
C TYR A 547 -11.11 7.46 8.04
N TYR A 548 -11.80 6.38 7.72
CA TYR A 548 -12.24 5.36 8.66
C TYR A 548 -11.37 4.12 8.41
N ALA A 549 -10.74 3.61 9.47
CA ALA A 549 -10.03 2.33 9.43
C ALA A 549 -11.07 1.20 9.58
N LEU A 550 -11.04 0.25 8.66
CA LEU A 550 -11.95 -0.89 8.61
C LEU A 550 -11.54 -1.93 9.67
N LYS A 551 -12.53 -2.58 10.28
CA LYS A 551 -12.34 -3.73 11.15
C LYS A 551 -12.57 -5.01 10.37
N ASP A 552 -11.78 -6.04 10.60
CA ASP A 552 -12.25 -7.39 10.27
C ASP A 552 -13.22 -7.85 11.37
N ASN A 553 -14.51 -7.63 11.11
CA ASN A 553 -15.61 -8.13 11.94
C ASN A 553 -16.75 -8.63 11.06
N SER A 554 -16.38 -9.33 9.98
CA SER A 554 -17.31 -10.00 9.08
C SER A 554 -18.12 -11.08 9.80
N THR A 555 -19.37 -11.28 9.37
CA THR A 555 -20.18 -12.46 9.75
C THR A 555 -20.71 -13.05 8.46
N LEU A 556 -20.60 -14.36 8.29
CA LEU A 556 -21.18 -15.07 7.15
C LEU A 556 -22.59 -15.55 7.49
N HIS A 557 -23.51 -15.39 6.54
CA HIS A 557 -24.87 -15.89 6.62
C HIS A 557 -25.11 -16.94 5.53
N ASP A 558 -25.74 -18.07 5.85
CA ASP A 558 -26.10 -19.10 4.86
C ASP A 558 -27.32 -18.66 4.03
N THR A 559 -27.72 -19.47 3.04
CA THR A 559 -28.80 -19.15 2.07
C THR A 559 -30.20 -19.01 2.69
N ASP A 560 -30.40 -19.48 3.92
CA ASP A 560 -31.60 -19.23 4.74
C ASP A 560 -31.49 -17.98 5.65
N GLY A 561 -30.33 -17.34 5.68
CA GLY A 561 -30.00 -16.15 6.46
C GLY A 561 -29.47 -16.41 7.87
N ARG A 562 -29.36 -17.67 8.34
CA ARG A 562 -28.73 -17.99 9.63
C ARG A 562 -27.23 -17.68 9.60
N VAL A 563 -26.68 -17.32 10.75
CA VAL A 563 -25.24 -17.12 10.91
C VAL A 563 -24.53 -18.48 10.83
N VAL A 564 -23.46 -18.55 10.03
CA VAL A 564 -22.58 -19.72 9.93
C VAL A 564 -21.82 -19.91 11.24
N ASN A 565 -21.57 -21.17 11.64
CA ASN A 565 -20.74 -21.48 12.79
C ASN A 565 -19.28 -21.04 12.57
N GLU A 566 -18.71 -20.28 13.52
CA GLU A 566 -17.37 -19.67 13.40
C GLU A 566 -16.23 -20.69 13.33
N GLU A 567 -16.38 -21.86 13.97
CA GLU A 567 -15.41 -22.96 13.85
C GLU A 567 -15.42 -23.55 12.44
N ARG A 568 -16.61 -23.73 11.85
CA ARG A 568 -16.79 -24.29 10.50
C ARG A 568 -16.35 -23.32 9.40
N ASP A 569 -16.65 -22.03 9.53
CA ASP A 569 -16.07 -20.95 8.71
C ASP A 569 -14.53 -21.07 8.73
N SER A 570 -13.94 -21.11 9.92
CA SER A 570 -12.48 -21.26 10.07
C SER A 570 -11.92 -22.57 9.49
N MET A 571 -12.64 -23.69 9.56
CA MET A 571 -12.23 -24.97 8.97
C MET A 571 -12.23 -24.95 7.44
N VAL A 572 -13.24 -24.34 6.81
CA VAL A 572 -13.35 -24.22 5.35
C VAL A 572 -12.37 -23.18 4.81
N GLU A 573 -12.21 -22.05 5.49
CA GLU A 573 -11.21 -21.03 5.15
C GLU A 573 -9.78 -21.60 5.13
N LYS A 574 -9.43 -22.41 6.12
CA LYS A 574 -8.13 -23.11 6.14
C LYS A 574 -7.97 -24.10 5.00
N LEU A 575 -9.03 -24.85 4.65
CA LEU A 575 -9.01 -25.83 3.56
C LEU A 575 -8.86 -25.13 2.20
N TYR A 576 -9.55 -24.01 2.00
CA TYR A 576 -9.40 -23.12 0.85
C TYR A 576 -7.96 -22.58 0.71
N ASN A 577 -7.33 -22.17 1.82
CA ASN A 577 -5.95 -21.70 1.80
C ASN A 577 -4.95 -22.84 1.49
N ASP A 578 -5.15 -24.06 2.00
CA ASP A 578 -4.30 -25.23 1.63
C ASP A 578 -4.46 -25.61 0.15
N VAL A 579 -5.67 -25.51 -0.42
CA VAL A 579 -5.91 -25.67 -1.87
C VAL A 579 -5.10 -24.63 -2.69
N LEU A 580 -5.04 -23.37 -2.23
CA LEU A 580 -4.22 -22.35 -2.89
C LEU A 580 -2.71 -22.55 -2.69
N ASP A 581 -2.25 -22.89 -1.49
CA ASP A 581 -0.84 -23.24 -1.24
C ASP A 581 -0.40 -24.40 -2.16
N ARG A 582 -1.27 -25.41 -2.39
CA ARG A 582 -1.00 -26.51 -3.33
C ARG A 582 -1.00 -26.09 -4.80
N ALA A 583 -1.90 -25.19 -5.21
CA ALA A 583 -1.87 -24.60 -6.55
C ALA A 583 -0.64 -23.70 -6.79
N SER A 584 -0.12 -23.06 -5.72
CA SER A 584 1.01 -22.13 -5.78
C SER A 584 2.34 -22.77 -6.22
N VAL A 585 2.45 -24.10 -6.13
CA VAL A 585 3.61 -24.89 -6.60
C VAL A 585 3.88 -24.67 -8.10
N TYR A 586 2.87 -24.22 -8.87
CA TYR A 586 2.96 -23.95 -10.31
C TYR A 586 3.25 -22.49 -10.68
N ARG A 587 3.57 -21.62 -9.71
CA ARG A 587 4.02 -20.23 -9.94
C ARG A 587 5.23 -20.16 -10.89
N HIS A 588 5.24 -19.14 -11.74
CA HIS A 588 6.45 -18.72 -12.45
C HIS A 588 7.48 -18.23 -11.43
N LYS A 589 8.68 -18.83 -11.41
CA LYS A 589 9.80 -18.26 -10.64
C LYS A 589 10.22 -16.94 -11.27
N VAL A 590 10.19 -15.86 -10.49
CA VAL A 590 10.75 -14.57 -10.88
C VAL A 590 12.26 -14.61 -10.59
N PRO A 591 13.14 -14.50 -11.60
CA PRO A 591 14.58 -14.49 -11.35
C PRO A 591 14.97 -13.24 -10.55
N PRO A 592 15.78 -13.36 -9.46
CA PRO A 592 16.08 -12.23 -8.61
C PRO A 592 16.89 -11.16 -9.37
N LEU A 593 16.48 -9.90 -9.23
CA LEU A 593 17.11 -8.78 -9.93
C LEU A 593 18.52 -8.52 -9.38
N ARG A 594 19.52 -8.53 -10.26
CA ARG A 594 20.93 -8.27 -9.88
C ARG A 594 21.06 -6.87 -9.27
N THR A 595 21.51 -6.82 -8.02
CA THR A 595 21.82 -5.59 -7.28
C THR A 595 22.94 -5.87 -6.26
N VAL A 596 23.31 -4.87 -5.46
CA VAL A 596 24.37 -4.95 -4.44
C VAL A 596 23.89 -4.37 -3.11
N GLU A 597 24.23 -5.06 -2.02
CA GLU A 597 23.97 -4.66 -0.65
C GLU A 597 25.12 -3.84 -0.04
N GLY A 598 24.81 -3.00 0.93
CA GLY A 598 25.79 -2.34 1.80
C GLY A 598 26.03 -3.13 3.09
N ASP A 599 27.01 -2.68 3.86
CA ASP A 599 27.31 -3.21 5.19
C ASP A 599 26.15 -2.90 6.16
N LYS A 600 25.42 -3.95 6.55
CA LYS A 600 24.21 -3.87 7.39
C LYS A 600 24.52 -3.33 8.78
N GLU A 601 25.58 -3.78 9.44
CA GLU A 601 25.96 -3.31 10.78
C GLU A 601 26.31 -1.81 10.79
N LEU A 602 27.02 -1.34 9.76
CA LEU A 602 27.34 0.07 9.59
C LEU A 602 26.08 0.90 9.32
N ILE A 603 25.15 0.41 8.50
CA ILE A 603 23.86 1.07 8.25
C ILE A 603 23.02 1.16 9.52
N GLU A 604 22.84 0.06 10.26
CA GLU A 604 22.06 0.03 11.51
C GLU A 604 22.69 0.88 12.62
N ALA A 605 24.02 0.92 12.72
CA ALA A 605 24.75 1.81 13.62
C ALA A 605 24.75 3.29 13.17
N GLY A 606 24.34 3.60 11.94
CA GLY A 606 24.36 4.95 11.36
C GLY A 606 25.77 5.49 11.07
N ARG A 607 26.72 4.59 10.79
CA ARG A 607 28.15 4.90 10.55
C ARG A 607 28.50 4.69 9.07
N ASP A 608 29.31 5.59 8.51
CA ASP A 608 29.87 5.40 7.16
C ASP A 608 31.24 4.66 7.29
N PRO A 609 31.69 3.87 6.29
CA PRO A 609 32.95 3.10 6.39
C PRO A 609 34.20 3.95 6.60
N GLN A 610 35.20 3.35 7.26
CA GLN A 610 36.47 3.99 7.63
C GLN A 610 37.66 3.57 6.75
N ARG A 611 37.46 2.61 5.82
CA ARG A 611 38.50 2.11 4.89
C ARG A 611 38.27 2.71 3.50
N ASP A 612 39.36 2.92 2.78
CA ASP A 612 39.37 3.47 1.42
C ASP A 612 39.95 2.48 0.41
N GLY A 613 39.48 2.58 -0.83
CA GLY A 613 39.89 1.74 -1.94
C GLY A 613 38.87 0.66 -2.32
N GLY A 614 39.21 -0.10 -3.36
CA GLY A 614 38.32 -1.07 -4.01
C GLY A 614 38.11 -0.71 -5.48
N GLN A 615 37.94 -1.73 -6.32
CA GLN A 615 37.53 -1.53 -7.71
C GLN A 615 36.03 -1.18 -7.78
N PRO A 616 35.55 -0.56 -8.87
CA PRO A 616 34.11 -0.42 -9.12
C PRO A 616 33.42 -1.79 -9.11
N ILE A 617 32.16 -1.83 -8.65
CA ILE A 617 31.33 -3.04 -8.61
C ILE A 617 31.37 -3.79 -9.94
N SER A 618 31.29 -3.06 -11.06
CA SER A 618 31.34 -3.61 -12.42
C SER A 618 32.58 -4.44 -12.75
N THR A 619 33.69 -4.21 -12.04
CA THR A 619 34.99 -4.87 -12.26
C THR A 619 35.15 -6.11 -11.39
N THR A 620 34.55 -6.13 -10.19
CA THR A 620 34.50 -7.30 -9.29
C THR A 620 33.44 -8.34 -9.69
N GLU A 621 32.53 -7.96 -10.58
CA GLU A 621 31.36 -8.76 -10.98
C GLU A 621 31.59 -9.77 -12.11
N VAL A 622 32.76 -9.75 -12.74
CA VAL A 622 33.05 -10.47 -14.00
C VAL A 622 32.99 -12.00 -13.83
N ASP A 623 33.32 -12.49 -12.64
CA ASP A 623 33.39 -13.92 -12.31
C ASP A 623 32.14 -14.45 -11.57
N ILE A 624 31.11 -13.61 -11.34
CA ILE A 624 29.88 -13.99 -10.63
C ILE A 624 28.82 -14.46 -11.65
N PRO A 625 28.29 -15.70 -11.54
CA PRO A 625 27.18 -16.18 -12.37
C PRO A 625 25.97 -15.25 -12.34
N ASP A 626 25.12 -15.37 -13.36
CA ASP A 626 23.82 -14.70 -13.37
C ASP A 626 22.99 -15.16 -12.17
N PRO A 627 22.26 -14.28 -11.44
CA PRO A 627 21.32 -14.72 -10.40
C PRO A 627 20.33 -15.79 -10.88
N ALA A 628 20.03 -15.88 -12.19
CA ALA A 628 19.23 -16.96 -12.77
C ALA A 628 19.89 -18.37 -12.74
N THR A 629 21.15 -18.52 -12.30
CA THR A 629 21.85 -19.82 -12.17
C THR A 629 22.28 -20.20 -10.74
N VAL A 630 21.85 -19.46 -9.71
CA VAL A 630 22.14 -19.78 -8.30
C VAL A 630 20.95 -20.53 -7.67
N PRO A 631 21.15 -21.68 -6.98
CA PRO A 631 20.10 -22.31 -6.19
C PRO A 631 19.64 -21.42 -5.03
N GLU A 632 18.33 -21.26 -4.85
CA GLU A 632 17.75 -20.40 -3.81
C GLU A 632 18.01 -20.93 -2.39
N SER A 633 18.19 -20.00 -1.44
CA SER A 633 18.00 -20.23 -0.01
C SER A 633 16.59 -19.80 0.41
N ASP A 634 15.95 -20.56 1.31
CA ASP A 634 14.58 -20.32 1.76
C ASP A 634 14.46 -19.05 2.63
N MET A 635 14.33 -17.88 1.99
CA MET A 635 13.93 -16.64 2.68
C MET A 635 12.41 -16.62 2.90
N VAL A 636 11.99 -16.95 4.12
CA VAL A 636 10.58 -16.88 4.54
C VAL A 636 10.23 -15.46 4.97
N GLU A 637 9.72 -14.63 4.05
CA GLU A 637 9.02 -13.41 4.43
C GLU A 637 7.62 -13.75 4.97
N ASN A 638 7.49 -13.71 6.30
CA ASN A 638 6.21 -13.81 7.00
C ASN A 638 5.41 -12.51 6.84
N VAL A 639 4.69 -12.37 5.72
CA VAL A 639 3.66 -11.32 5.56
C VAL A 639 2.54 -11.58 6.60
N PRO A 640 2.21 -10.62 7.50
CA PRO A 640 1.20 -10.86 8.53
C PRO A 640 -0.21 -11.03 7.95
N GLY A 641 -0.71 -12.28 7.94
CA GLY A 641 -2.11 -12.59 7.59
C GLY A 641 -3.09 -12.02 8.62
N GLY A 642 -4.30 -11.66 8.18
CA GLY A 642 -5.33 -11.08 9.06
C GLY A 642 -6.20 -9.97 8.46
N MET A 643 -6.25 -9.81 7.12
CA MET A 643 -7.21 -8.92 6.42
C MET A 643 -7.72 -9.53 5.10
N ASP A 644 -7.64 -10.85 4.99
CA ASP A 644 -7.81 -11.60 3.74
C ASP A 644 -9.29 -11.66 3.33
N LYS A 645 -10.20 -11.82 4.31
CA LYS A 645 -11.65 -11.63 4.11
C LYS A 645 -12.01 -10.22 3.60
N LEU A 646 -11.20 -9.20 3.93
CA LEU A 646 -11.46 -7.78 3.65
C LEU A 646 -11.04 -7.33 2.22
N THR A 647 -10.07 -8.02 1.61
CA THR A 647 -9.58 -7.71 0.24
C THR A 647 -9.88 -8.80 -0.78
N GLY A 648 -10.11 -10.04 -0.34
CA GLY A 648 -10.17 -11.20 -1.22
C GLY A 648 -8.80 -11.63 -1.76
N ARG A 649 -7.69 -10.98 -1.35
CA ARG A 649 -6.36 -11.58 -1.49
C ARG A 649 -6.27 -12.75 -0.52
N ALA A 650 -5.73 -13.87 -0.96
CA ALA A 650 -5.53 -15.01 -0.10
C ALA A 650 -4.22 -14.87 0.68
N HIS A 651 -4.24 -15.31 1.94
CA HIS A 651 -3.01 -15.54 2.69
C HIS A 651 -2.31 -16.76 2.11
N MET A 652 -1.06 -16.61 1.69
CA MET A 652 -0.28 -17.67 1.04
C MET A 652 1.13 -17.69 1.60
N VAL A 653 1.64 -18.87 1.94
CA VAL A 653 2.95 -18.97 2.60
C VAL A 653 4.05 -19.02 1.55
N THR A 654 4.84 -17.96 1.45
CA THR A 654 6.06 -17.90 0.64
C THR A 654 7.15 -18.78 1.25
N GLY A 655 7.45 -19.88 0.57
CA GLY A 655 8.46 -20.86 0.97
C GLY A 655 7.89 -22.28 0.91
N SER A 656 8.64 -23.23 0.34
CA SER A 656 8.19 -24.60 0.19
C SER A 656 8.15 -25.34 1.52
N ARG A 657 6.99 -25.27 2.21
CA ARG A 657 6.63 -26.25 3.25
C ARG A 657 6.89 -27.66 2.69
N LYS A 658 7.73 -28.43 3.38
CA LYS A 658 7.98 -29.85 3.05
C LYS A 658 6.63 -30.53 2.91
N LYS A 659 6.31 -31.03 1.71
CA LYS A 659 4.96 -31.45 1.32
C LYS A 659 4.31 -32.37 2.36
N GLU A 660 3.37 -31.80 3.10
CA GLU A 660 2.56 -32.52 4.06
C GLU A 660 1.44 -33.27 3.33
N PRO A 661 1.20 -34.56 3.65
CA PRO A 661 0.10 -35.31 3.06
C PRO A 661 -1.23 -34.55 3.25
N PRO A 662 -2.09 -34.45 2.22
CA PRO A 662 -3.36 -33.72 2.28
C PRO A 662 -4.25 -34.19 3.44
N ALA A 663 -4.21 -35.48 3.76
CA ALA A 663 -4.90 -36.06 4.90
C ALA A 663 -4.38 -35.50 6.24
N LEU A 664 -3.07 -35.52 6.48
CA LEU A 664 -2.46 -35.01 7.71
C LEU A 664 -2.67 -33.49 7.85
N ALA A 665 -2.58 -32.76 6.73
CA ALA A 665 -2.93 -31.36 6.67
C ALA A 665 -4.40 -31.16 7.10
N ALA A 666 -5.35 -31.85 6.48
CA ALA A 666 -6.78 -31.74 6.79
C ALA A 666 -7.12 -32.11 8.25
N GLU A 667 -6.50 -33.15 8.82
CA GLU A 667 -6.63 -33.50 10.24
C GLU A 667 -6.16 -32.36 11.15
N ARG A 668 -5.00 -31.75 10.86
CA ARG A 668 -4.53 -30.54 11.57
C ARG A 668 -5.47 -29.34 11.38
N LEU A 669 -6.13 -29.22 10.23
CA LEU A 669 -7.14 -28.18 9.99
C LEU A 669 -8.47 -28.44 10.74
N GLY A 670 -8.62 -29.59 11.40
CA GLY A 670 -9.78 -29.97 12.22
C GLY A 670 -10.77 -30.91 11.52
N TRP A 671 -10.48 -31.36 10.30
CA TRP A 671 -11.33 -32.27 9.54
C TRP A 671 -11.14 -33.72 9.97
N LYS A 672 -12.16 -34.55 9.74
CA LYS A 672 -12.08 -36.01 9.88
C LYS A 672 -11.97 -36.63 8.49
N LEU A 673 -11.07 -37.59 8.33
CA LEU A 673 -10.92 -38.33 7.08
C LEU A 673 -12.11 -39.28 6.88
N ALA A 674 -12.62 -39.35 5.64
CA ALA A 674 -13.70 -40.27 5.26
C ALA A 674 -13.25 -41.74 5.27
N SER A 675 -11.95 -42.01 5.11
CA SER A 675 -11.37 -43.36 5.23
C SER A 675 -9.88 -43.33 5.59
N SER A 676 -9.47 -44.20 6.52
CA SER A 676 -8.07 -44.37 6.93
C SER A 676 -7.15 -44.85 5.81
N VAL A 677 -7.70 -45.52 4.78
CA VAL A 677 -6.96 -46.01 3.59
C VAL A 677 -6.42 -44.85 2.74
N LEU A 678 -7.01 -43.66 2.86
CA LEU A 678 -6.67 -42.50 2.03
C LEU A 678 -5.57 -41.61 2.64
N SER A 679 -5.16 -41.89 3.88
CA SER A 679 -4.15 -41.13 4.65
C SER A 679 -2.81 -40.89 3.93
N TYR A 680 -2.43 -41.78 3.01
CA TYR A 680 -1.15 -41.74 2.29
C TYR A 680 -1.21 -41.19 0.84
N ARG A 681 -2.36 -40.70 0.36
CA ARG A 681 -2.48 -40.13 -1.01
C ARG A 681 -2.19 -38.63 -1.03
N ASP A 682 -1.20 -38.17 -1.81
CA ASP A 682 -1.02 -36.74 -2.16
C ASP A 682 -1.96 -36.33 -3.31
N LEU A 683 -2.25 -35.03 -3.44
CA LEU A 683 -3.05 -34.50 -4.54
C LEU A 683 -2.23 -34.47 -5.84
N ASN A 684 -2.82 -34.94 -6.94
CA ASN A 684 -2.22 -34.92 -8.27
C ASN A 684 -2.86 -33.82 -9.12
N LEU A 685 -2.32 -32.60 -9.04
CA LEU A 685 -2.74 -31.44 -9.83
C LEU A 685 -1.99 -31.33 -11.17
N ASP A 686 -0.95 -32.15 -11.36
CA ASP A 686 -0.07 -32.17 -12.54
C ASP A 686 -0.85 -32.44 -13.83
N VAL A 687 -1.91 -33.25 -13.74
CA VAL A 687 -2.82 -33.57 -14.85
C VAL A 687 -3.41 -32.29 -15.45
N VAL A 688 -3.92 -31.38 -14.61
CA VAL A 688 -4.56 -30.14 -15.06
C VAL A 688 -3.53 -29.05 -15.33
N ALA A 689 -2.52 -28.90 -14.47
CA ALA A 689 -1.47 -27.89 -14.62
C ALA A 689 -0.66 -28.06 -15.92
N LYS A 690 -0.58 -29.29 -16.46
CA LYS A 690 0.16 -29.63 -17.69
C LYS A 690 -0.75 -29.97 -18.89
N ALA A 691 -2.08 -29.95 -18.74
CA ALA A 691 -3.03 -30.27 -19.81
C ALA A 691 -3.04 -29.24 -20.95
N SER A 692 -2.62 -28.00 -20.71
CA SER A 692 -2.63 -26.93 -21.72
C SER A 692 -1.42 -26.01 -21.61
N GLY A 693 -1.11 -25.30 -22.69
CA GLY A 693 -0.05 -24.27 -22.69
C GLY A 693 -0.43 -22.94 -22.01
N ASN A 694 -1.65 -22.81 -21.49
CA ASN A 694 -2.13 -21.62 -20.75
C ASN A 694 -2.99 -22.09 -19.55
N PRO A 695 -2.42 -22.81 -18.57
CA PRO A 695 -3.19 -23.39 -17.47
C PRO A 695 -3.82 -22.31 -16.58
N THR A 696 -5.01 -22.60 -16.06
CA THR A 696 -5.83 -21.66 -15.30
C THR A 696 -5.80 -21.99 -13.81
N LEU A 697 -5.88 -20.96 -12.96
CA LEU A 697 -5.91 -21.17 -11.50
C LEU A 697 -7.14 -22.00 -11.10
N GLY A 698 -8.32 -21.60 -11.58
CA GLY A 698 -9.60 -22.26 -11.27
C GLY A 698 -9.53 -23.78 -11.44
N ALA A 699 -9.20 -24.26 -12.65
CA ALA A 699 -9.17 -25.70 -12.91
C ALA A 699 -8.21 -26.49 -12.01
N ALA A 700 -7.10 -25.89 -11.55
CA ALA A 700 -6.20 -26.54 -10.59
C ALA A 700 -6.77 -26.54 -9.16
N MET A 701 -7.49 -25.49 -8.75
CA MET A 701 -8.21 -25.44 -7.47
C MET A 701 -9.42 -26.38 -7.47
N ASP A 702 -10.20 -26.40 -8.55
CA ASP A 702 -11.42 -27.21 -8.68
C ASP A 702 -11.08 -28.72 -8.65
N GLU A 703 -10.00 -29.15 -9.33
CA GLU A 703 -9.50 -30.52 -9.22
C GLU A 703 -8.91 -30.82 -7.83
N ALA A 704 -8.29 -29.85 -7.14
CA ALA A 704 -7.83 -30.03 -5.76
C ALA A 704 -9.01 -30.20 -4.78
N VAL A 705 -10.08 -29.43 -4.93
CA VAL A 705 -11.32 -29.55 -4.14
C VAL A 705 -11.99 -30.90 -4.40
N LYS A 706 -12.12 -31.30 -5.65
CA LYS A 706 -12.64 -32.61 -6.05
C LYS A 706 -11.81 -33.78 -5.51
N GLN A 707 -10.48 -33.66 -5.46
CA GLN A 707 -9.65 -34.67 -4.80
C GLN A 707 -9.82 -34.65 -3.27
N TYR A 708 -10.03 -33.47 -2.65
CA TYR A 708 -10.38 -33.36 -1.23
C TYR A 708 -11.75 -33.96 -0.88
N GLN A 709 -12.74 -33.93 -1.79
CA GLN A 709 -14.06 -34.58 -1.58
C GLN A 709 -13.98 -36.11 -1.47
N PHE A 710 -12.94 -36.75 -2.01
CA PHE A 710 -12.70 -38.17 -1.72
C PHE A 710 -12.05 -38.40 -0.36
N LEU A 711 -11.32 -37.41 0.17
CA LEU A 711 -10.63 -37.49 1.47
C LEU A 711 -11.55 -37.13 2.65
N LEU A 712 -12.49 -36.21 2.45
CA LEU A 712 -13.27 -35.53 3.49
C LEU A 712 -14.77 -35.59 3.20
N ASP A 713 -15.57 -35.80 4.24
CA ASP A 713 -17.03 -35.69 4.17
C ASP A 713 -17.44 -34.20 4.16
N LEU A 714 -17.50 -33.62 2.95
CA LEU A 714 -17.89 -32.21 2.73
C LEU A 714 -19.40 -32.10 2.50
N SER A 715 -20.08 -31.30 3.32
CA SER A 715 -21.50 -31.02 3.17
C SER A 715 -21.78 -29.92 2.15
N PRO A 716 -23.03 -29.77 1.67
CA PRO A 716 -23.40 -28.64 0.79
C PRO A 716 -23.16 -27.26 1.42
N GLN A 717 -23.23 -27.13 2.76
CA GLN A 717 -22.88 -25.88 3.44
C GLN A 717 -21.37 -25.58 3.33
N ASP A 718 -20.52 -26.60 3.33
CA ASP A 718 -19.06 -26.43 3.16
C ASP A 718 -18.72 -26.03 1.73
N MET A 719 -19.42 -26.59 0.74
CA MET A 719 -19.27 -26.20 -0.67
C MET A 719 -19.80 -24.78 -0.94
N ARG A 720 -20.89 -24.36 -0.27
CA ARG A 720 -21.35 -22.96 -0.24
C ARG A 720 -20.33 -22.01 0.41
N LEU A 721 -19.70 -22.40 1.52
CA LEU A 721 -18.63 -21.63 2.18
C LEU A 721 -17.39 -21.50 1.29
N LEU A 722 -16.92 -22.63 0.74
CA LEU A 722 -15.77 -22.69 -0.15
C LEU A 722 -15.97 -21.80 -1.37
N ASN A 723 -17.16 -21.83 -1.98
CA ASN A 723 -17.48 -20.95 -3.10
C ASN A 723 -17.66 -19.47 -2.74
N TRP A 724 -17.95 -19.13 -1.47
CA TRP A 724 -17.85 -17.76 -0.98
C TRP A 724 -16.40 -17.27 -0.95
N HIS A 725 -15.44 -18.11 -0.57
CA HIS A 725 -14.01 -17.78 -0.67
C HIS A 725 -13.54 -17.63 -2.13
N TYR A 726 -13.96 -18.53 -3.04
CA TYR A 726 -13.74 -18.36 -4.48
C TYR A 726 -14.32 -17.02 -4.98
N ALA A 727 -15.56 -16.70 -4.63
CA ALA A 727 -16.20 -15.43 -4.98
C ALA A 727 -15.41 -14.20 -4.46
N ASN A 728 -14.76 -14.32 -3.30
CA ASN A 728 -13.91 -13.26 -2.76
C ASN A 728 -12.60 -13.10 -3.56
N LEU A 729 -12.00 -14.19 -4.03
CA LEU A 729 -10.86 -14.18 -4.95
C LEU A 729 -11.23 -13.61 -6.34
N GLU A 730 -12.43 -13.94 -6.82
CA GLU A 730 -13.02 -13.38 -8.05
C GLU A 730 -13.35 -11.89 -7.91
N TYR A 731 -13.63 -11.40 -6.70
CA TYR A 731 -13.73 -9.96 -6.39
C TYR A 731 -12.36 -9.29 -6.43
N ALA A 732 -11.35 -9.85 -5.76
CA ALA A 732 -9.99 -9.29 -5.72
C ALA A 732 -9.40 -9.13 -7.13
N ASN A 733 -9.62 -10.11 -8.01
CA ASN A 733 -9.16 -10.11 -9.40
C ASN A 733 -10.17 -9.47 -10.39
N ALA A 734 -11.41 -9.22 -9.97
CA ALA A 734 -12.55 -8.86 -10.83
C ALA A 734 -12.76 -9.81 -12.04
N ALA A 735 -12.44 -11.09 -11.88
CA ALA A 735 -12.56 -12.10 -12.93
C ALA A 735 -12.74 -13.49 -12.31
N ASN A 736 -13.50 -14.34 -13.01
CA ASN A 736 -13.66 -15.77 -12.67
C ASN A 736 -12.29 -16.46 -12.56
N VAL A 737 -12.07 -17.30 -11.54
CA VAL A 737 -10.78 -18.00 -11.31
C VAL A 737 -10.32 -18.85 -12.48
N GLY A 738 -11.26 -19.40 -13.26
CA GLY A 738 -10.99 -20.13 -14.52
C GLY A 738 -10.44 -19.24 -15.65
N LYS A 739 -10.33 -17.92 -15.46
CA LYS A 739 -9.69 -16.98 -16.39
C LYS A 739 -8.29 -16.56 -15.95
N LEU A 740 -7.91 -16.79 -14.69
CA LEU A 740 -6.63 -16.37 -14.10
C LEU A 740 -5.49 -17.33 -14.48
N SER A 741 -4.27 -16.84 -14.63
CA SER A 741 -3.09 -17.65 -14.93
C SER A 741 -2.64 -18.45 -13.71
N LEU A 742 -2.60 -19.78 -13.80
CA LEU A 742 -2.14 -20.65 -12.71
C LEU A 742 -0.76 -20.23 -12.18
N GLY A 743 0.15 -19.88 -13.09
CA GLY A 743 1.52 -19.52 -12.74
C GLY A 743 1.75 -18.04 -12.40
N GLY A 744 0.76 -17.15 -12.49
CA GLY A 744 1.04 -15.70 -12.37
C GLY A 744 -0.12 -14.80 -11.98
N TRP A 745 -1.25 -15.35 -11.54
CA TRP A 745 -2.38 -14.57 -11.01
C TRP A 745 -1.99 -13.66 -9.84
N ASP A 746 -0.99 -14.07 -9.06
CA ASP A 746 -0.45 -13.47 -7.85
C ASP A 746 0.96 -12.89 -8.02
N GLN A 747 1.34 -12.48 -9.25
CA GLN A 747 2.66 -11.93 -9.56
C GLN A 747 3.09 -10.68 -8.74
N ASP A 748 2.15 -10.03 -8.05
CA ASP A 748 2.40 -8.87 -7.19
C ASP A 748 2.41 -9.21 -5.69
N ALA A 749 2.27 -10.48 -5.30
CA ALA A 749 2.48 -10.93 -3.93
C ALA A 749 3.90 -10.56 -3.43
N GLY A 750 4.02 -10.21 -2.16
CA GLY A 750 5.23 -9.62 -1.58
C GLY A 750 5.35 -8.11 -1.79
N ASN A 751 4.38 -7.48 -2.46
CA ASN A 751 4.27 -6.02 -2.59
C ASN A 751 3.07 -5.44 -1.80
N GLU A 752 2.44 -6.25 -0.95
CA GLU A 752 1.40 -5.82 -0.01
C GLU A 752 1.87 -4.66 0.88
N PHE A 753 0.97 -3.72 1.19
CA PHE A 753 1.22 -2.66 2.16
C PHE A 753 0.62 -2.97 3.52
N GLU A 754 1.39 -2.72 4.57
CA GLU A 754 0.99 -2.95 5.96
C GLU A 754 0.00 -1.91 6.50
N GLY A 755 -0.62 -2.28 7.62
CA GLY A 755 -1.50 -1.42 8.40
C GLY A 755 -2.96 -1.47 7.94
N VAL A 756 -3.84 -0.96 8.79
CA VAL A 756 -5.29 -1.18 8.65
C VAL A 756 -5.85 -0.52 7.41
N HIS A 757 -6.57 -1.31 6.59
CA HIS A 757 -7.24 -0.86 5.39
C HIS A 757 -8.26 0.25 5.70
N ALA A 758 -8.36 1.25 4.82
CA ALA A 758 -9.11 2.47 5.13
C ALA A 758 -10.04 2.94 4.00
N GLN A 759 -11.15 3.59 4.37
CA GLN A 759 -12.06 4.27 3.45
C GLN A 759 -12.08 5.78 3.74
N VAL A 760 -12.11 6.62 2.71
CA VAL A 760 -12.09 8.09 2.87
C VAL A 760 -13.49 8.62 3.22
N ILE A 761 -13.62 9.31 4.35
CA ILE A 761 -14.89 9.85 4.85
C ILE A 761 -15.33 11.03 3.97
N GLY A 762 -16.53 10.93 3.40
CA GLY A 762 -17.04 11.86 2.39
C GLY A 762 -16.50 11.61 0.96
N GLY A 763 -15.96 10.42 0.71
CA GLY A 763 -15.66 9.90 -0.64
C GLY A 763 -14.19 9.97 -1.04
N TYR A 764 -13.71 8.92 -1.72
CA TYR A 764 -12.31 8.73 -2.13
C TYR A 764 -11.90 9.71 -3.25
N GLN A 765 -12.83 10.22 -4.05
CA GLN A 765 -12.55 11.24 -5.06
C GLN A 765 -12.03 12.57 -4.46
N GLN A 766 -12.05 12.75 -3.13
CA GLN A 766 -11.31 13.82 -2.47
C GLN A 766 -9.79 13.79 -2.75
N VAL A 767 -9.19 12.61 -2.97
CA VAL A 767 -7.75 12.47 -3.26
C VAL A 767 -7.38 13.04 -4.64
N PRO A 768 -7.98 12.61 -5.77
CA PRO A 768 -7.72 13.23 -7.07
C PRO A 768 -8.14 14.70 -7.14
N ARG A 769 -9.16 15.13 -6.37
CA ARG A 769 -9.50 16.57 -6.24
C ARG A 769 -8.39 17.36 -5.52
N GLY A 770 -7.73 16.78 -4.52
CA GLY A 770 -6.57 17.38 -3.87
C GLY A 770 -5.43 17.61 -4.85
N ILE A 771 -5.01 16.54 -5.56
CA ILE A 771 -3.91 16.58 -6.54
C ILE A 771 -4.19 17.61 -7.66
N LEU A 772 -5.44 17.69 -8.14
CA LEU A 772 -5.87 18.69 -9.14
C LEU A 772 -5.70 20.15 -8.67
N HIS A 773 -5.87 20.42 -7.37
CA HIS A 773 -6.03 21.77 -6.82
C HIS A 773 -4.86 22.26 -5.95
N ALA A 774 -3.98 21.37 -5.47
CA ALA A 774 -2.87 21.69 -4.59
C ALA A 774 -1.53 21.22 -5.18
N PRO A 775 -0.45 22.01 -5.08
CA PRO A 775 -0.42 23.39 -4.56
C PRO A 775 -1.11 24.40 -5.50
N SER A 776 -0.98 24.19 -6.81
CA SER A 776 -1.58 24.94 -7.91
C SER A 776 -2.78 24.20 -8.50
N LYS A 777 -3.58 24.86 -9.35
CA LYS A 777 -4.59 24.19 -10.17
C LYS A 777 -4.02 23.79 -11.54
N LEU A 778 -4.05 22.49 -11.88
CA LEU A 778 -3.64 21.97 -13.20
C LEU A 778 -4.54 22.48 -14.34
N ASP A 779 -4.00 22.60 -15.57
CA ASP A 779 -4.77 22.91 -16.79
C ASP A 779 -5.56 21.68 -17.31
N LEU A 780 -6.66 21.37 -16.63
CA LEU A 780 -7.60 20.29 -16.96
C LEU A 780 -8.65 20.73 -18.01
N ARG A 781 -8.82 19.92 -19.06
CA ARG A 781 -9.87 20.02 -20.09
C ARG A 781 -10.79 18.78 -20.06
N THR A 782 -11.96 18.92 -19.45
CA THR A 782 -13.02 17.89 -19.43
C THR A 782 -13.84 17.86 -20.72
N ARG A 783 -14.47 16.73 -21.02
CA ARG A 783 -15.20 16.43 -22.27
C ARG A 783 -14.29 16.38 -23.52
N LYS A 784 -13.00 16.09 -23.33
CA LYS A 784 -12.01 15.92 -24.40
C LYS A 784 -11.70 14.44 -24.57
N VAL A 785 -12.56 13.76 -25.33
CA VAL A 785 -12.41 12.35 -25.67
C VAL A 785 -11.39 12.24 -26.79
N ALA A 786 -10.22 11.64 -26.53
CA ALA A 786 -9.25 11.33 -27.57
C ALA A 786 -9.81 10.25 -28.51
N LYS A 787 -9.64 10.43 -29.82
CA LYS A 787 -10.12 9.52 -30.88
C LYS A 787 -8.98 9.01 -31.77
N ARG A 788 -7.95 9.83 -32.01
CA ARG A 788 -6.71 9.42 -32.67
C ARG A 788 -5.51 10.12 -32.05
N ILE A 789 -4.38 9.45 -31.99
CA ILE A 789 -3.09 9.99 -31.55
C ILE A 789 -2.07 9.80 -32.67
N THR A 790 -1.40 10.88 -33.09
CA THR A 790 -0.17 10.82 -33.90
C THR A 790 1.04 11.06 -33.03
N TYR A 791 2.13 10.32 -33.24
CA TYR A 791 3.36 10.40 -32.45
C TYR A 791 4.55 9.88 -33.26
N ASP A 792 5.78 10.25 -32.85
CA ASP A 792 7.00 9.82 -33.54
C ASP A 792 7.57 8.54 -32.90
N MET A 793 7.89 7.55 -33.74
CA MET A 793 8.42 6.25 -33.31
C MET A 793 9.92 6.27 -32.94
N VAL A 794 10.63 7.36 -33.25
CA VAL A 794 12.06 7.56 -32.98
C VAL A 794 12.28 8.99 -32.52
N SER A 795 12.91 9.19 -31.36
CA SER A 795 13.08 10.49 -30.69
C SER A 795 14.15 11.42 -31.30
N ASN A 796 14.54 11.20 -32.56
CA ASN A 796 15.77 11.76 -33.14
C ASN A 796 15.62 13.07 -33.93
N ASP A 797 14.41 13.60 -34.14
CA ASP A 797 14.22 14.83 -34.92
C ASP A 797 13.27 15.83 -34.26
N ALA A 798 13.72 17.07 -34.05
CA ALA A 798 13.11 18.04 -33.15
C ALA A 798 11.98 18.88 -33.80
N SER A 799 11.15 18.27 -34.67
CA SER A 799 10.23 19.03 -35.53
C SER A 799 8.78 18.52 -35.65
N THR A 800 8.45 17.29 -35.26
CA THR A 800 7.12 16.67 -35.47
C THR A 800 6.43 16.22 -34.18
N GLY A 801 6.29 17.14 -33.22
CA GLY A 801 5.54 16.90 -31.99
C GLY A 801 4.16 16.24 -32.20
N GLY A 802 3.88 15.22 -31.38
CA GLY A 802 2.66 14.42 -31.45
C GLY A 802 1.36 15.22 -31.26
N LYS A 803 0.24 14.64 -31.70
CA LYS A 803 -1.07 15.32 -31.71
C LYS A 803 -2.19 14.41 -31.22
N VAL A 804 -2.99 14.91 -30.29
CA VAL A 804 -4.23 14.24 -29.82
C VAL A 804 -5.41 14.88 -30.54
N PHE A 805 -6.12 14.08 -31.35
CA PHE A 805 -7.33 14.47 -32.06
C PHE A 805 -8.56 14.06 -31.23
N CYS A 806 -9.42 15.01 -30.86
CA CYS A 806 -10.61 14.76 -30.05
C CYS A 806 -11.88 14.49 -30.87
N GLU A 807 -12.87 13.82 -30.27
CA GLU A 807 -14.18 13.55 -30.89
C GLU A 807 -14.95 14.82 -31.29
N ASP A 808 -14.71 15.94 -30.62
CA ASP A 808 -15.32 17.25 -30.91
C ASP A 808 -14.56 18.08 -31.96
N GLY A 809 -13.50 17.51 -32.54
CA GLY A 809 -12.70 18.14 -33.60
C GLY A 809 -11.58 19.07 -33.10
N GLU A 810 -11.43 19.29 -31.78
CA GLU A 810 -10.22 19.95 -31.26
C GLU A 810 -8.98 19.05 -31.40
N ILE A 811 -7.83 19.68 -31.60
CA ILE A 811 -6.52 19.03 -31.76
C ILE A 811 -5.55 19.66 -30.78
N PHE A 812 -4.86 18.83 -30.00
CA PHE A 812 -3.83 19.27 -29.05
C PHE A 812 -2.46 18.79 -29.52
N GLU A 813 -1.59 19.73 -29.88
CA GLU A 813 -0.19 19.46 -30.25
C GLU A 813 0.70 19.44 -29.00
N ALA A 814 1.68 18.55 -28.96
CA ALA A 814 2.57 18.33 -27.82
C ALA A 814 3.97 17.85 -28.27
N ASP A 815 5.01 18.22 -27.54
CA ASP A 815 6.34 17.62 -27.68
C ASP A 815 6.32 16.14 -27.18
N HIS A 816 5.56 15.85 -26.11
CA HIS A 816 5.34 14.49 -25.58
C HIS A 816 3.86 14.24 -25.21
N ILE A 817 3.43 12.98 -25.30
CA ILE A 817 2.08 12.53 -24.92
C ILE A 817 2.19 11.43 -23.87
N VAL A 818 1.49 11.57 -22.74
CA VAL A 818 1.36 10.52 -21.73
C VAL A 818 -0.07 9.98 -21.77
N LEU A 819 -0.23 8.75 -22.22
CA LEU A 819 -1.53 8.09 -22.34
C LEU A 819 -1.86 7.32 -21.05
N THR A 820 -3.01 7.63 -20.45
CA THR A 820 -3.50 6.95 -19.23
C THR A 820 -4.91 6.37 -19.37
N THR A 821 -5.28 5.96 -20.58
CA THR A 821 -6.52 5.22 -20.85
C THR A 821 -6.48 3.83 -20.21
N PRO A 822 -7.59 3.35 -19.59
CA PRO A 822 -7.68 1.98 -19.10
C PRO A 822 -7.42 0.92 -20.17
N LEU A 823 -6.86 -0.23 -19.79
CA LEU A 823 -6.56 -1.34 -20.71
C LEU A 823 -7.80 -1.80 -21.51
N GLY A 824 -8.98 -1.84 -20.91
CA GLY A 824 -10.22 -2.12 -21.64
C GLY A 824 -10.52 -1.16 -22.79
N VAL A 825 -10.14 0.12 -22.68
CA VAL A 825 -10.32 1.13 -23.75
C VAL A 825 -9.30 0.93 -24.88
N LEU A 826 -8.13 0.37 -24.57
CA LEU A 826 -7.13 -0.04 -25.57
C LEU A 826 -7.56 -1.33 -26.30
N LYS A 827 -8.12 -2.31 -25.57
CA LYS A 827 -8.71 -3.53 -26.14
C LYS A 827 -9.93 -3.28 -27.02
N ASP A 828 -10.69 -2.21 -26.75
CA ASP A 828 -11.85 -1.74 -27.52
C ASP A 828 -11.45 -0.91 -28.76
N GLU A 829 -10.14 -0.73 -29.02
CA GLU A 829 -9.56 0.05 -30.13
C GLU A 829 -10.13 1.48 -30.29
N ALA A 830 -10.70 2.04 -29.21
CA ALA A 830 -11.44 3.30 -29.21
C ALA A 830 -10.55 4.54 -29.46
N VAL A 831 -9.23 4.39 -29.44
CA VAL A 831 -8.23 5.40 -29.81
C VAL A 831 -7.37 4.83 -30.92
N ALA A 832 -7.45 5.42 -32.12
CA ALA A 832 -6.58 5.04 -33.23
C ALA A 832 -5.15 5.58 -33.04
N PHE A 833 -4.15 4.82 -33.47
CA PHE A 833 -2.74 5.19 -33.41
C PHE A 833 -2.18 5.31 -34.82
N ASP A 834 -1.44 6.40 -35.07
CA ASP A 834 -0.94 6.76 -36.40
C ASP A 834 0.50 7.33 -36.28
N PRO A 835 1.55 6.51 -36.45
CA PRO A 835 1.51 5.11 -36.91
C PRO A 835 0.91 4.14 -35.87
N PRO A 836 0.49 2.93 -36.28
CA PRO A 836 -0.02 1.91 -35.36
C PRO A 836 0.99 1.51 -34.28
N LEU A 837 0.48 1.11 -33.11
CA LEU A 837 1.31 0.56 -32.03
C LEU A 837 2.09 -0.68 -32.52
N PRO A 838 3.35 -0.85 -32.11
CA PRO A 838 4.16 -2.00 -32.52
C PRO A 838 3.64 -3.30 -31.90
N SER A 839 3.92 -4.43 -32.55
CA SER A 839 3.45 -5.76 -32.12
C SER A 839 3.85 -6.13 -30.69
N TRP A 840 5.01 -5.67 -30.21
CA TRP A 840 5.46 -5.88 -28.82
C TRP A 840 4.61 -5.13 -27.79
N LYS A 841 3.93 -4.04 -28.17
CA LYS A 841 2.96 -3.30 -27.34
C LYS A 841 1.55 -3.88 -27.47
N LEU A 842 1.14 -4.25 -28.69
CA LEU A 842 -0.17 -4.86 -28.94
C LEU A 842 -0.31 -6.25 -28.27
N GLY A 843 0.76 -7.03 -28.19
CA GLY A 843 0.76 -8.35 -27.56
C GLY A 843 0.27 -8.33 -26.10
N PRO A 844 0.88 -7.55 -25.19
CA PRO A 844 0.40 -7.37 -23.81
C PRO A 844 -1.03 -6.80 -23.74
N ILE A 845 -1.38 -5.83 -24.60
CA ILE A 845 -2.75 -5.29 -24.68
C ILE A 845 -3.77 -6.41 -24.96
N GLN A 846 -3.42 -7.39 -25.80
CA GLN A 846 -4.27 -8.54 -26.10
C GLN A 846 -4.25 -9.59 -24.97
N ARG A 847 -3.07 -9.96 -24.46
CA ARG A 847 -2.89 -11.05 -23.48
C ARG A 847 -3.40 -10.76 -22.08
N LEU A 848 -3.10 -9.59 -21.53
CA LEU A 848 -3.48 -9.24 -20.15
C LEU A 848 -5.00 -9.27 -19.99
N GLY A 849 -5.47 -9.73 -18.82
CA GLY A 849 -6.88 -9.71 -18.47
C GLY A 849 -7.37 -8.28 -18.20
N PHE A 850 -8.65 -8.02 -18.45
CA PHE A 850 -9.32 -6.81 -17.96
C PHE A 850 -10.71 -7.19 -17.45
N GLY A 851 -10.85 -7.16 -16.12
CA GLY A 851 -11.96 -7.75 -15.38
C GLY A 851 -13.20 -6.87 -15.33
N THR A 852 -14.28 -7.39 -14.75
CA THR A 852 -15.49 -6.62 -14.42
C THR A 852 -15.89 -6.96 -12.99
N LEU A 853 -16.07 -5.92 -12.17
CA LEU A 853 -16.65 -5.98 -10.83
C LEU A 853 -17.74 -4.92 -10.78
N ASN A 854 -18.93 -5.29 -10.32
CA ASN A 854 -20.04 -4.35 -10.17
C ASN A 854 -20.59 -4.30 -8.75
N LYS A 855 -21.34 -3.25 -8.45
CA LYS A 855 -21.85 -2.89 -7.13
C LYS A 855 -23.31 -2.49 -7.22
N VAL A 856 -24.10 -2.96 -6.25
CA VAL A 856 -25.48 -2.51 -6.03
C VAL A 856 -25.53 -1.75 -4.71
N ILE A 857 -25.72 -0.44 -4.82
CA ILE A 857 -25.71 0.52 -3.71
C ILE A 857 -27.16 0.75 -3.28
N LEU A 858 -27.42 0.60 -1.98
CA LEU A 858 -28.74 0.68 -1.37
C LEU A 858 -28.73 1.71 -0.24
N VAL A 859 -29.51 2.78 -0.38
CA VAL A 859 -29.60 3.87 0.59
C VAL A 859 -30.93 3.83 1.31
N TYR A 860 -30.91 3.80 2.64
CA TYR A 860 -32.10 3.70 3.50
C TYR A 860 -32.28 4.96 4.37
N ASP A 861 -33.42 5.06 5.05
CA ASP A 861 -33.69 6.15 6.01
C ASP A 861 -33.06 5.87 7.38
N ALA A 862 -33.22 4.63 7.87
CA ALA A 862 -32.65 4.10 9.09
C ALA A 862 -31.99 2.73 8.83
N PRO A 863 -30.97 2.34 9.60
CA PRO A 863 -30.33 1.02 9.46
C PRO A 863 -31.14 -0.06 10.18
N PHE A 864 -31.26 -1.23 9.54
CA PHE A 864 -31.83 -2.45 10.13
C PHE A 864 -30.75 -3.52 10.46
N TRP A 865 -29.49 -3.22 10.17
CA TRP A 865 -28.31 -4.08 10.42
C TRP A 865 -27.46 -3.56 11.59
N LYS A 866 -26.49 -4.35 12.04
CA LYS A 866 -25.53 -3.97 13.11
C LYS A 866 -24.66 -2.79 12.64
N VAL A 867 -24.82 -1.61 13.25
CA VAL A 867 -24.18 -0.36 12.78
C VAL A 867 -22.67 -0.24 13.04
N ASP A 868 -22.11 -1.13 13.87
CA ASP A 868 -20.67 -1.18 14.23
C ASP A 868 -19.91 -2.37 13.60
N GLN A 869 -20.63 -3.18 12.83
CA GLN A 869 -20.11 -4.19 11.92
C GLN A 869 -19.85 -3.54 10.56
N ASP A 870 -18.63 -3.64 10.03
CA ASP A 870 -18.23 -2.93 8.82
C ASP A 870 -18.62 -3.68 7.53
N MET A 871 -18.81 -5.00 7.61
CA MET A 871 -19.29 -5.86 6.51
C MET A 871 -19.98 -7.13 7.00
N PHE A 872 -20.72 -7.79 6.11
CA PHE A 872 -21.21 -9.16 6.29
C PHE A 872 -21.26 -9.91 4.94
N GLY A 873 -21.09 -11.22 4.98
CA GLY A 873 -21.15 -12.11 3.83
C GLY A 873 -22.48 -12.87 3.75
N LEU A 874 -22.82 -13.32 2.55
CA LEU A 874 -23.98 -14.16 2.25
C LEU A 874 -23.52 -15.30 1.34
N LEU A 875 -23.71 -16.55 1.78
CA LEU A 875 -23.50 -17.72 0.93
C LEU A 875 -24.58 -17.76 -0.16
N ARG A 876 -24.21 -18.31 -1.32
CA ARG A 876 -25.10 -18.41 -2.48
C ARG A 876 -25.39 -19.88 -2.79
N GLU A 877 -26.62 -20.15 -3.20
CA GLU A 877 -27.04 -21.50 -3.58
C GLU A 877 -26.49 -21.81 -4.98
N PRO A 878 -26.00 -23.04 -5.24
CA PRO A 878 -25.70 -23.53 -6.59
C PRO A 878 -26.95 -23.58 -7.49
N GLU A 879 -26.75 -23.75 -8.81
CA GLU A 879 -27.86 -23.95 -9.75
C GLU A 879 -28.59 -25.30 -9.55
N VAL A 880 -27.85 -26.32 -9.10
CA VAL A 880 -28.39 -27.61 -8.64
C VAL A 880 -28.38 -27.62 -7.11
N HIS A 881 -29.57 -27.62 -6.49
CA HIS A 881 -29.72 -27.54 -5.04
C HIS A 881 -28.97 -28.68 -4.31
N GLU A 882 -28.31 -28.32 -3.20
CA GLU A 882 -27.44 -29.22 -2.40
C GLU A 882 -26.25 -29.84 -3.16
N SER A 883 -25.91 -29.35 -4.36
CA SER A 883 -24.79 -29.88 -5.14
C SER A 883 -23.43 -29.75 -4.45
N LEU A 884 -22.59 -30.75 -4.67
CA LEU A 884 -21.17 -30.75 -4.29
C LEU A 884 -20.25 -30.46 -5.50
N ASP A 885 -20.77 -30.39 -6.72
CA ASP A 885 -19.96 -30.15 -7.92
C ASP A 885 -19.64 -28.65 -8.09
N GLN A 886 -18.37 -28.32 -8.29
CA GLN A 886 -17.88 -26.93 -8.36
C GLN A 886 -18.52 -26.09 -9.49
N GLU A 887 -18.85 -26.72 -10.61
CA GLU A 887 -19.40 -26.05 -11.80
C GLU A 887 -20.75 -25.35 -11.49
N ASP A 888 -21.63 -25.99 -10.70
CA ASP A 888 -22.97 -25.47 -10.36
C ASP A 888 -22.94 -24.15 -9.56
N TYR A 889 -21.79 -23.81 -8.98
CA TYR A 889 -21.60 -22.58 -8.22
C TYR A 889 -21.09 -21.41 -9.08
N ILE A 890 -20.43 -21.68 -10.21
CA ILE A 890 -19.65 -20.67 -10.97
C ILE A 890 -20.49 -19.47 -11.39
N ALA A 891 -21.73 -19.73 -11.85
CA ALA A 891 -22.63 -18.67 -12.32
C ALA A 891 -23.09 -17.72 -11.20
N ASN A 892 -23.23 -18.21 -9.96
CA ASN A 892 -23.98 -17.50 -8.91
C ASN A 892 -23.17 -17.19 -7.63
N ARG A 893 -22.01 -17.80 -7.40
CA ARG A 893 -21.21 -17.59 -6.17
C ARG A 893 -20.85 -16.14 -5.91
N GLY A 894 -20.53 -15.37 -6.95
CA GLY A 894 -20.22 -13.93 -6.87
C GLY A 894 -21.43 -13.00 -6.74
N ARG A 895 -22.65 -13.51 -6.69
CA ARG A 895 -23.90 -12.72 -6.81
C ARG A 895 -24.43 -12.27 -5.44
N PHE A 896 -24.26 -10.99 -5.10
CA PHE A 896 -24.64 -10.42 -3.79
C PHE A 896 -23.93 -11.07 -2.57
N TYR A 897 -22.79 -11.73 -2.78
CA TYR A 897 -22.11 -12.54 -1.77
C TYR A 897 -21.52 -11.75 -0.58
N PHE A 898 -21.39 -10.43 -0.72
CA PHE A 898 -20.70 -9.56 0.24
C PHE A 898 -21.35 -8.18 0.33
N PHE A 899 -21.52 -7.67 1.54
CA PHE A 899 -22.15 -6.38 1.84
C PHE A 899 -21.25 -5.49 2.71
N TRP A 900 -21.00 -4.26 2.25
CA TRP A 900 -20.31 -3.22 3.01
C TRP A 900 -21.29 -2.32 3.75
N ASN A 901 -21.09 -2.09 5.05
CA ASN A 901 -21.78 -1.06 5.83
C ASN A 901 -21.04 0.28 5.72
N CYS A 902 -21.54 1.19 4.90
CA CYS A 902 -20.88 2.48 4.66
C CYS A 902 -21.42 3.64 5.53
N ILE A 903 -22.06 3.36 6.67
CA ILE A 903 -22.55 4.41 7.60
C ILE A 903 -21.43 5.33 8.06
N LYS A 904 -20.29 4.76 8.47
CA LYS A 904 -19.15 5.51 9.05
C LYS A 904 -18.45 6.43 8.04
N THR A 905 -18.64 6.19 6.74
CA THR A 905 -17.93 6.86 5.63
C THR A 905 -18.81 7.78 4.80
N THR A 906 -20.10 7.42 4.61
CA THR A 906 -21.11 8.24 3.92
C THR A 906 -21.87 9.18 4.86
N GLY A 907 -21.93 8.85 6.16
CA GLY A 907 -22.74 9.55 7.15
C GLY A 907 -24.24 9.29 7.06
N ARG A 908 -24.67 8.23 6.35
CA ARG A 908 -26.07 7.82 6.15
C ARG A 908 -26.20 6.27 6.11
N PRO A 909 -27.39 5.69 6.32
CA PRO A 909 -27.62 4.25 6.15
C PRO A 909 -27.43 3.83 4.69
N VAL A 910 -26.27 3.25 4.39
CA VAL A 910 -25.90 2.81 3.04
C VAL A 910 -25.28 1.41 3.14
N LEU A 911 -25.84 0.47 2.39
CA LEU A 911 -25.20 -0.80 2.07
C LEU A 911 -24.64 -0.75 0.64
N ILE A 912 -23.52 -1.42 0.40
CA ILE A 912 -23.00 -1.71 -0.95
C ILE A 912 -22.81 -3.21 -1.07
N SER A 913 -23.64 -3.87 -1.88
CA SER A 913 -23.49 -5.28 -2.21
C SER A 913 -22.60 -5.45 -3.45
N LEU A 914 -21.80 -6.52 -3.48
CA LEU A 914 -20.87 -6.83 -4.58
C LEU A 914 -21.45 -7.84 -5.57
N MET A 915 -21.09 -7.65 -6.84
CA MET A 915 -21.34 -8.57 -7.96
C MET A 915 -19.98 -8.90 -8.59
N ALA A 916 -19.43 -10.06 -8.23
CA ALA A 916 -18.11 -10.56 -8.62
C ALA A 916 -18.22 -11.76 -9.59
N GLY A 917 -17.07 -12.27 -10.08
CA GLY A 917 -17.05 -13.40 -11.01
C GLY A 917 -17.92 -13.17 -12.24
N ASP A 918 -18.64 -14.19 -12.69
CA ASP A 918 -19.56 -14.05 -13.83
C ASP A 918 -20.88 -13.34 -13.47
N ALA A 919 -21.24 -13.27 -12.18
CA ALA A 919 -22.34 -12.43 -11.71
C ALA A 919 -22.08 -10.91 -11.94
N ALA A 920 -20.81 -10.49 -12.01
CA ALA A 920 -20.44 -9.14 -12.42
C ALA A 920 -20.88 -8.81 -13.86
N HIS A 921 -20.83 -9.80 -14.75
CA HIS A 921 -21.29 -9.69 -16.14
C HIS A 921 -22.82 -9.80 -16.24
N GLN A 922 -23.47 -10.62 -15.41
CA GLN A 922 -24.94 -10.66 -15.29
C GLN A 922 -25.49 -9.28 -14.87
N ALA A 923 -24.83 -8.58 -13.94
CA ALA A 923 -25.21 -7.23 -13.51
C ALA A 923 -25.16 -6.17 -14.64
N GLU A 924 -24.33 -6.38 -15.67
CA GLU A 924 -24.31 -5.51 -16.85
C GLU A 924 -25.62 -5.64 -17.67
N THR A 925 -26.25 -6.82 -17.68
CA THR A 925 -27.41 -7.14 -18.54
C THR A 925 -28.77 -7.04 -17.84
N ALA A 926 -28.87 -7.47 -16.58
CA ALA A 926 -30.09 -7.36 -15.77
C ALA A 926 -30.51 -5.90 -15.51
N SER A 927 -31.79 -5.65 -15.26
CA SER A 927 -32.31 -4.33 -14.91
C SER A 927 -32.02 -3.95 -13.45
N ASP A 928 -32.00 -2.65 -13.17
CA ASP A 928 -31.86 -2.14 -11.80
C ASP A 928 -33.00 -2.63 -10.89
N THR A 929 -34.21 -2.76 -11.44
CA THR A 929 -35.40 -3.24 -10.72
C THR A 929 -35.32 -4.69 -10.30
N GLU A 930 -34.80 -5.58 -11.16
CA GLU A 930 -34.62 -7.00 -10.84
C GLU A 930 -33.54 -7.17 -9.77
N LEU A 931 -32.38 -6.52 -9.97
CA LEU A 931 -31.26 -6.57 -9.03
C LEU A 931 -31.62 -5.99 -7.65
N VAL A 932 -32.42 -4.93 -7.59
CA VAL A 932 -32.89 -4.33 -6.33
C VAL A 932 -33.93 -5.22 -5.64
N ALA A 933 -34.86 -5.81 -6.38
CA ALA A 933 -35.85 -6.73 -5.80
C ALA A 933 -35.18 -7.98 -5.21
N GLU A 934 -34.23 -8.58 -5.94
CA GLU A 934 -33.50 -9.77 -5.49
C GLU A 934 -32.65 -9.47 -4.24
N VAL A 935 -31.81 -8.43 -4.25
CA VAL A 935 -30.97 -8.11 -3.08
C VAL A 935 -31.81 -7.73 -1.86
N THR A 936 -32.99 -7.15 -2.05
CA THR A 936 -33.92 -6.83 -0.96
C THR A 936 -34.58 -8.09 -0.40
N HIS A 937 -34.88 -9.08 -1.25
CA HIS A 937 -35.34 -10.41 -0.82
C HIS A 937 -34.24 -11.16 -0.03
N GLU A 938 -33.00 -11.17 -0.50
CA GLU A 938 -31.88 -11.80 0.23
C GLU A 938 -31.61 -11.11 1.58
N LEU A 939 -31.65 -9.78 1.63
CA LEU A 939 -31.56 -9.03 2.90
C LEU A 939 -32.73 -9.37 3.84
N ALA A 940 -33.94 -9.64 3.34
CA ALA A 940 -35.06 -10.09 4.16
C ALA A 940 -34.86 -11.49 4.75
N LYS A 941 -34.14 -12.39 4.06
CA LYS A 941 -33.73 -13.70 4.62
C LYS A 941 -32.74 -13.54 5.77
N ILE A 942 -31.76 -12.64 5.64
CA ILE A 942 -30.77 -12.36 6.69
C ILE A 942 -31.44 -11.70 7.92
N PHE A 943 -32.28 -10.69 7.70
CA PHE A 943 -32.83 -9.84 8.76
C PHE A 943 -34.27 -10.19 9.16
N GLN A 944 -34.64 -11.49 9.17
CA GLN A 944 -36.00 -12.03 9.37
C GLN A 944 -36.85 -11.38 10.48
N ARG A 945 -36.21 -10.92 11.57
CA ARG A 945 -36.88 -10.29 12.72
C ARG A 945 -37.27 -8.82 12.48
N THR A 946 -36.88 -8.23 11.35
CA THR A 946 -37.13 -6.83 10.99
C THR A 946 -37.74 -6.78 9.59
N LYS A 947 -38.79 -5.99 9.40
CA LYS A 947 -39.29 -5.70 8.05
C LYS A 947 -38.27 -4.82 7.31
N VAL A 948 -37.47 -5.43 6.43
CA VAL A 948 -36.59 -4.71 5.51
C VAL A 948 -37.44 -3.75 4.67
N PRO A 949 -37.15 -2.44 4.66
CA PRO A 949 -37.86 -1.46 3.84
C PRO A 949 -37.27 -1.39 2.44
N GLU A 950 -38.04 -0.85 1.49
CA GLU A 950 -37.50 -0.47 0.18
C GLU A 950 -36.43 0.64 0.32
N PRO A 951 -35.36 0.60 -0.48
CA PRO A 951 -34.34 1.65 -0.50
C PRO A 951 -34.88 2.98 -1.06
N LEU A 952 -34.53 4.09 -0.40
CA LEU A 952 -34.88 5.47 -0.83
C LEU A 952 -34.14 5.90 -2.11
N GLU A 953 -32.95 5.34 -2.32
CA GLU A 953 -32.09 5.62 -3.46
C GLU A 953 -31.23 4.39 -3.73
N THR A 954 -31.20 3.97 -4.99
CA THR A 954 -30.42 2.84 -5.48
C THR A 954 -29.49 3.28 -6.60
N ILE A 955 -28.33 2.64 -6.71
CA ILE A 955 -27.38 2.87 -7.81
C ILE A 955 -26.70 1.54 -8.17
N VAL A 956 -26.82 1.12 -9.43
CA VAL A 956 -26.12 -0.06 -9.97
C VAL A 956 -24.95 0.41 -10.83
N THR A 957 -23.74 -0.09 -10.58
CA THR A 957 -22.59 0.18 -11.47
C THR A 957 -22.62 -0.75 -12.68
N ARG A 958 -22.12 -0.26 -13.82
CA ARG A 958 -21.93 -1.03 -15.05
C ARG A 958 -20.63 -0.65 -15.73
N TRP A 959 -19.52 -1.09 -15.13
CA TRP A 959 -18.16 -0.71 -15.55
C TRP A 959 -17.74 -1.29 -16.91
N GLY A 960 -18.28 -2.45 -17.32
CA GLY A 960 -18.09 -3.04 -18.64
C GLY A 960 -18.70 -2.19 -19.75
N LYS A 961 -19.94 -1.71 -19.56
CA LYS A 961 -20.64 -0.82 -20.50
C LYS A 961 -20.16 0.63 -20.49
N ASP A 962 -19.40 1.08 -19.48
CA ASP A 962 -18.82 2.44 -19.45
C ASP A 962 -17.73 2.60 -20.53
N ARG A 963 -18.02 3.36 -21.59
CA ARG A 963 -17.10 3.61 -22.72
C ARG A 963 -15.74 4.21 -22.35
N PHE A 964 -15.61 4.78 -21.14
CA PHE A 964 -14.38 5.36 -20.62
C PHE A 964 -13.72 4.47 -19.53
N ALA A 965 -14.08 3.18 -19.50
CA ALA A 965 -13.46 2.17 -18.64
C ALA A 965 -13.37 0.81 -19.35
N ARG A 966 -14.48 0.32 -19.92
CA ARG A 966 -14.62 -0.99 -20.58
C ARG A 966 -14.26 -2.17 -19.67
N GLY A 967 -14.61 -2.06 -18.39
CA GLY A 967 -14.25 -2.98 -17.31
C GLY A 967 -13.77 -2.24 -16.06
N SER A 968 -13.34 -3.01 -15.06
CA SER A 968 -12.96 -2.54 -13.73
C SER A 968 -11.44 -2.34 -13.58
N TYR A 969 -10.63 -3.39 -13.70
CA TYR A 969 -9.17 -3.34 -13.61
C TYR A 969 -8.49 -4.54 -14.30
N SER A 970 -7.17 -4.47 -14.49
CA SER A 970 -6.41 -5.58 -15.08
C SER A 970 -6.25 -6.76 -14.13
N TYR A 971 -6.14 -7.96 -14.70
CA TYR A 971 -5.76 -9.19 -13.99
C TYR A 971 -4.80 -10.00 -14.87
N VAL A 972 -4.05 -10.95 -14.29
CA VAL A 972 -3.17 -11.83 -15.08
C VAL A 972 -3.98 -12.99 -15.62
N GLY A 973 -4.51 -12.83 -16.84
CA GLY A 973 -5.24 -13.88 -17.54
C GLY A 973 -4.29 -15.00 -18.00
N SER A 974 -4.81 -16.21 -18.22
CA SER A 974 -3.96 -17.39 -18.50
C SER A 974 -3.03 -17.29 -19.72
N MET A 975 -3.33 -16.42 -20.70
CA MET A 975 -2.43 -16.14 -21.83
C MET A 975 -1.30 -15.13 -21.52
N SER A 976 -1.33 -14.46 -20.37
CA SER A 976 -0.36 -13.41 -19.99
C SER A 976 1.03 -13.98 -19.77
N LYS A 977 2.05 -13.18 -20.07
CA LYS A 977 3.46 -13.57 -19.89
C LYS A 977 4.14 -12.73 -18.80
N PRO A 978 5.13 -13.30 -18.08
CA PRO A 978 6.06 -12.49 -17.28
C PRO A 978 6.63 -11.35 -18.14
N GLY A 979 6.65 -10.13 -17.61
CA GLY A 979 7.06 -8.93 -18.34
C GLY A 979 5.94 -8.18 -19.10
N ASP A 980 4.69 -8.68 -19.11
CA ASP A 980 3.62 -8.01 -19.88
C ASP A 980 3.22 -6.63 -19.31
N TYR A 981 3.35 -6.39 -18.00
CA TYR A 981 3.09 -5.06 -17.40
C TYR A 981 4.20 -4.05 -17.69
N GLU A 982 5.44 -4.51 -17.76
CA GLU A 982 6.64 -3.76 -18.15
C GLU A 982 6.58 -3.40 -19.64
N ALA A 983 6.18 -4.36 -20.48
CA ALA A 983 5.92 -4.13 -21.89
C ALA A 983 4.70 -3.21 -22.11
N MET A 984 3.70 -3.22 -21.23
CA MET A 984 2.64 -2.20 -21.20
C MET A 984 3.17 -0.81 -20.79
N ALA A 985 4.10 -0.74 -19.85
CA ALA A 985 4.68 0.51 -19.35
C ALA A 985 5.60 1.23 -20.35
N ALA A 986 6.49 0.51 -21.04
CA ALA A 986 7.58 1.10 -21.81
C ALA A 986 7.11 2.12 -22.88
N PRO A 987 7.75 3.30 -23.02
CA PRO A 987 7.37 4.31 -24.00
C PRO A 987 7.67 3.89 -25.45
N ILE A 988 7.09 4.61 -26.40
CA ILE A 988 7.34 4.47 -27.84
C ILE A 988 7.64 5.85 -28.41
N GLY A 989 8.93 6.19 -28.48
CA GLY A 989 9.36 7.56 -28.80
C GLY A 989 8.70 8.57 -27.86
N THR A 990 7.97 9.55 -28.41
CA THR A 990 7.31 10.61 -27.61
C THR A 990 5.97 10.21 -26.98
N LEU A 991 5.55 8.93 -27.09
CA LEU A 991 4.33 8.38 -26.50
C LEU A 991 4.64 7.49 -25.27
N HIS A 992 4.29 7.97 -24.08
CA HIS A 992 4.46 7.29 -22.80
C HIS A 992 3.15 6.68 -22.30
N PHE A 993 3.22 5.68 -21.42
CA PHE A 993 2.05 4.95 -20.90
C PHE A 993 2.03 4.95 -19.36
N ALA A 994 0.87 5.21 -18.75
CA ALA A 994 0.68 5.11 -17.29
C ALA A 994 -0.74 4.64 -16.90
N GLY A 995 -0.91 4.11 -15.70
CA GLY A 995 -2.14 3.47 -15.25
C GLY A 995 -1.86 2.15 -14.52
N GLU A 996 -2.86 1.60 -13.82
CA GLU A 996 -2.68 0.35 -13.06
C GLU A 996 -2.23 -0.83 -13.93
N ALA A 997 -2.76 -0.95 -15.16
CA ALA A 997 -2.29 -1.90 -16.17
C ALA A 997 -0.88 -1.62 -16.74
N THR A 998 -0.07 -0.80 -16.06
CA THR A 998 1.35 -0.53 -16.35
C THR A 998 2.24 -0.61 -15.09
N CYS A 999 1.73 -1.13 -13.96
CA CYS A 999 2.44 -1.16 -12.68
C CYS A 999 2.55 -2.60 -12.16
N ALA A 1000 3.57 -3.34 -12.59
CA ALA A 1000 3.71 -4.78 -12.35
C ALA A 1000 3.69 -5.20 -10.87
N THR A 1001 4.24 -4.36 -9.98
CA THR A 1001 4.29 -4.59 -8.53
C THR A 1001 3.02 -4.19 -7.79
N HIS A 1002 2.10 -3.45 -8.42
CA HIS A 1002 0.86 -2.99 -7.77
C HIS A 1002 -0.31 -2.86 -8.79
N PRO A 1003 -0.61 -3.89 -9.60
CA PRO A 1003 -1.65 -3.86 -10.61
C PRO A 1003 -3.04 -3.66 -10.00
N ALA A 1004 -4.05 -3.36 -10.81
CA ALA A 1004 -5.43 -3.04 -10.41
C ALA A 1004 -5.65 -1.86 -9.43
N THR A 1005 -4.63 -1.38 -8.73
CA THR A 1005 -4.79 -0.51 -7.55
C THR A 1005 -4.79 1.01 -7.84
N VAL A 1006 -5.32 1.78 -6.90
CA VAL A 1006 -5.26 3.25 -6.91
C VAL A 1006 -3.82 3.76 -6.69
N HIS A 1007 -3.02 3.07 -5.86
CA HIS A 1007 -1.64 3.46 -5.59
C HIS A 1007 -0.70 3.10 -6.76
N GLY A 1008 -0.86 1.94 -7.42
CA GLY A 1008 -0.11 1.57 -8.62
C GLY A 1008 -0.43 2.43 -9.83
N ALA A 1009 -1.70 2.86 -9.98
CA ALA A 1009 -2.06 3.93 -10.90
C ALA A 1009 -1.29 5.22 -10.59
N TYR A 1010 -1.18 5.63 -9.32
CA TYR A 1010 -0.40 6.83 -8.96
C TYR A 1010 1.11 6.66 -9.20
N ILE A 1011 1.71 5.51 -8.81
CA ILE A 1011 3.13 5.18 -8.99
C ILE A 1011 3.52 5.18 -10.46
N SER A 1012 2.73 4.55 -11.34
CA SER A 1012 2.97 4.60 -12.80
C SER A 1012 2.86 6.02 -13.38
N GLY A 1013 2.05 6.89 -12.77
CA GLY A 1013 2.03 8.32 -13.10
C GLY A 1013 3.34 9.04 -12.75
N LEU A 1014 3.95 8.71 -11.61
CA LEU A 1014 5.29 9.21 -11.25
C LEU A 1014 6.37 8.67 -12.18
N ARG A 1015 6.32 7.37 -12.52
CA ARG A 1015 7.26 6.76 -13.48
C ARG A 1015 7.21 7.45 -14.84
N ALA A 1016 6.03 7.63 -15.43
CA ALA A 1016 5.90 8.31 -16.72
C ALA A 1016 6.32 9.79 -16.66
N ALA A 1017 6.24 10.44 -15.49
CA ALA A 1017 6.84 11.76 -15.29
C ALA A 1017 8.38 11.72 -15.23
N SER A 1018 8.99 10.65 -14.68
CA SER A 1018 10.43 10.38 -14.78
C SER A 1018 10.83 10.17 -16.25
N GLU A 1019 10.15 9.29 -16.98
CA GLU A 1019 10.45 9.02 -18.40
C GLU A 1019 10.46 10.33 -19.24
N VAL A 1020 9.41 11.15 -19.08
CA VAL A 1020 9.28 12.43 -19.80
C VAL A 1020 10.37 13.43 -19.39
N ILE A 1021 10.77 13.53 -18.11
CA ILE A 1021 11.88 14.43 -17.75
C ILE A 1021 13.23 13.87 -18.24
N ASP A 1022 13.41 12.55 -18.20
CA ASP A 1022 14.62 11.85 -18.64
C ASP A 1022 14.88 12.07 -20.15
N ASP A 1023 13.85 12.01 -20.99
CA ASP A 1023 13.96 12.40 -22.41
C ASP A 1023 14.19 13.91 -22.61
N LEU A 1024 13.51 14.77 -21.84
CA LEU A 1024 13.52 16.21 -22.09
C LEU A 1024 14.79 16.94 -21.64
N ILE A 1025 15.48 16.46 -20.58
CA ILE A 1025 16.71 17.06 -20.03
C ILE A 1025 17.94 16.15 -20.06
N GLY A 1026 17.79 14.89 -20.50
CA GLY A 1026 18.85 13.87 -20.49
C GLY A 1026 19.02 13.16 -19.14
N PRO A 1027 19.86 12.11 -19.08
CA PRO A 1027 20.05 11.28 -17.88
C PRO A 1027 20.64 12.06 -16.68
N ILE A 1028 20.71 11.42 -15.52
CA ILE A 1028 21.38 11.99 -14.34
C ILE A 1028 22.89 12.07 -14.61
N GLU A 1029 23.44 13.28 -14.56
CA GLU A 1029 24.87 13.54 -14.70
C GLU A 1029 25.61 13.12 -13.41
N ILE A 1030 26.52 12.15 -13.52
CA ILE A 1030 27.34 11.70 -12.37
C ILE A 1030 28.53 12.65 -12.17
N PRO A 1031 28.70 13.26 -10.98
CA PRO A 1031 29.86 14.07 -10.66
C PRO A 1031 31.18 13.31 -10.83
N SER A 1032 32.23 14.00 -11.30
CA SER A 1032 33.56 13.41 -11.48
C SER A 1032 34.65 14.29 -10.84
N PRO A 1033 35.43 13.77 -9.87
CA PRO A 1033 35.26 12.47 -9.21
C PRO A 1033 33.99 12.44 -8.33
N LEU A 1034 33.24 11.33 -8.37
CA LEU A 1034 32.02 11.13 -7.57
C LEU A 1034 32.33 11.08 -6.06
N VAL A 1035 33.42 10.39 -5.73
CA VAL A 1035 34.03 10.35 -4.40
C VAL A 1035 35.47 10.85 -4.55
N PRO A 1036 35.81 12.05 -4.07
CA PRO A 1036 37.19 12.53 -4.04
C PRO A 1036 38.08 11.66 -3.14
N TRP A 1037 39.37 11.60 -3.46
CA TRP A 1037 40.39 11.08 -2.54
C TRP A 1037 40.39 11.87 -1.22
N PRO A 1038 40.68 11.23 -0.07
CA PRO A 1038 40.72 11.92 1.23
C PRO A 1038 41.81 13.01 1.24
N ASN A 1039 41.46 14.22 1.64
CA ASN A 1039 42.45 15.28 1.86
C ASN A 1039 43.05 15.15 3.27
N GLN A 1040 44.34 15.47 3.42
CA GLN A 1040 45.02 15.44 4.73
C GLN A 1040 44.32 16.31 5.80
N ALA A 1041 43.65 17.39 5.39
CA ALA A 1041 42.86 18.25 6.28
C ALA A 1041 41.61 17.56 6.88
N ASP A 1042 41.02 16.57 6.19
CA ASP A 1042 39.91 15.77 6.74
C ASP A 1042 40.44 14.81 7.82
N THR A 1043 41.71 14.36 7.71
CA THR A 1043 42.40 13.54 8.71
C THR A 1043 42.70 14.31 10.01
N GLU A 1044 43.12 15.58 9.90
CA GLU A 1044 43.50 16.40 11.06
C GLU A 1044 42.32 16.77 11.98
N MET A 1045 41.10 16.88 11.45
CA MET A 1045 39.90 17.17 12.27
C MET A 1045 39.41 15.99 13.12
N ILE A 1046 39.98 14.79 12.97
CA ILE A 1046 39.61 13.60 13.72
C ILE A 1046 40.53 13.38 14.95
N ASP A 1047 41.80 13.80 14.88
CA ASP A 1047 42.87 13.32 15.77
C ASP A 1047 43.28 14.30 16.89
N THR A 1048 42.32 15.02 17.47
CA THR A 1048 42.56 15.92 18.63
C THR A 1048 41.54 15.74 19.77
N PRO A 1049 41.29 14.49 20.19
CA PRO A 1049 41.73 14.19 21.56
C PRO A 1049 42.40 12.82 21.77
N GLN A 1050 42.39 11.91 20.79
CA GLN A 1050 42.79 10.51 21.01
C GLN A 1050 44.31 10.28 21.12
N LYS A 1051 45.14 11.02 20.37
CA LYS A 1051 46.60 10.88 20.38
C LYS A 1051 47.23 10.90 21.79
N ARG A 1052 46.75 11.78 22.68
CA ARG A 1052 47.21 11.89 24.08
C ARG A 1052 46.83 10.73 25.00
N LYS A 1053 46.00 9.78 24.55
CA LYS A 1053 45.76 8.50 25.25
C LYS A 1053 46.68 7.39 24.73
N ALA A 1054 46.89 7.32 23.41
CA ALA A 1054 47.69 6.27 22.78
C ALA A 1054 49.15 6.24 23.28
N GLU A 1055 49.77 7.42 23.41
CA GLU A 1055 51.16 7.56 23.89
C GLU A 1055 51.38 7.13 25.35
N TYR A 1056 50.31 6.95 26.13
CA TYR A 1056 50.38 6.46 27.52
C TYR A 1056 50.33 4.93 27.60
N PHE A 1057 49.49 4.28 26.79
CA PHE A 1057 49.36 2.81 26.78
C PHE A 1057 50.52 2.12 26.02
N ALA A 1058 50.95 2.68 24.88
CA ALA A 1058 52.02 2.12 24.04
C ALA A 1058 53.39 1.99 24.77
N LYS A 1059 53.52 2.53 25.98
CA LYS A 1059 54.72 2.43 26.82
C LYS A 1059 54.66 1.35 27.90
N HIS A 1060 53.54 0.68 28.11
CA HIS A 1060 53.41 -0.40 29.09
C HIS A 1060 53.37 -1.79 28.44
N ASP A 1061 52.60 -1.94 27.35
CA ASP A 1061 52.41 -3.23 26.68
C ASP A 1061 53.72 -3.76 26.03
N ALA A 1062 54.63 -2.84 25.69
CA ALA A 1062 55.93 -3.15 25.06
C ALA A 1062 56.92 -3.87 25.99
N GLU A 1063 56.79 -3.73 27.31
CA GLU A 1063 57.69 -4.39 28.27
C GLU A 1063 57.21 -5.82 28.63
N GLN A 1064 55.90 -6.09 28.58
CA GLN A 1064 55.37 -7.43 28.89
C GLN A 1064 55.45 -8.41 27.71
N LEU A 1065 55.30 -7.94 26.47
CA LEU A 1065 55.27 -8.83 25.29
C LEU A 1065 56.64 -9.47 24.99
N ALA A 1066 57.74 -8.88 25.48
CA ALA A 1066 59.10 -9.39 25.28
C ALA A 1066 59.43 -10.63 26.13
N GLU A 1067 58.72 -10.85 27.24
CA GLU A 1067 59.05 -11.89 28.23
C GLU A 1067 58.29 -13.20 28.00
N GLN A 1068 57.25 -13.21 27.16
CA GLN A 1068 56.37 -14.36 26.91
C GLN A 1068 56.74 -15.19 25.65
N LEU A 1069 57.65 -14.72 24.80
CA LEU A 1069 57.98 -15.35 23.50
C LEU A 1069 59.14 -16.36 23.57
N ALA A 1070 59.35 -17.01 24.72
CA ALA A 1070 60.62 -17.70 25.03
C ALA A 1070 60.51 -19.18 25.45
N GLU A 1071 59.38 -19.89 25.25
CA GLU A 1071 59.27 -21.30 25.71
C GLU A 1071 58.44 -22.27 24.81
N GLN A 1072 59.04 -22.65 23.67
CA GLN A 1072 58.81 -23.91 22.92
C GLN A 1072 57.39 -24.15 22.29
N PRO A 1073 57.06 -25.35 21.74
CA PRO A 1073 57.47 -25.71 20.38
C PRO A 1073 56.30 -26.14 19.45
N ALA A 1074 56.60 -26.40 18.17
CA ALA A 1074 55.60 -26.79 17.16
C ALA A 1074 55.35 -28.31 17.06
N SER A 1075 54.12 -28.67 16.73
CA SER A 1075 53.69 -30.00 16.25
C SER A 1075 52.44 -29.88 15.36
N ASP A 1076 52.38 -30.66 14.28
CA ASP A 1076 51.37 -30.54 13.22
C ASP A 1076 50.04 -31.29 13.43
N ALA A 1077 49.09 -30.94 12.54
CA ALA A 1077 47.95 -31.72 12.03
C ALA A 1077 46.54 -31.52 12.65
N ASN A 1078 45.55 -31.47 11.75
CA ASN A 1078 44.09 -31.44 11.94
C ASN A 1078 43.52 -30.27 12.76
N HIS A 1079 43.31 -29.13 12.07
CA HIS A 1079 42.39 -28.08 12.52
C HIS A 1079 41.08 -28.13 11.72
N GLU A 1080 39.95 -28.30 12.42
CA GLU A 1080 38.63 -27.84 11.93
C GLU A 1080 38.68 -26.30 11.85
N SER A 1081 38.02 -25.69 10.86
CA SER A 1081 37.97 -24.22 10.78
C SER A 1081 37.10 -23.67 11.91
N GLU A 1082 37.56 -22.63 12.61
CA GLU A 1082 36.83 -22.02 13.72
C GLU A 1082 35.41 -21.57 13.33
N ASP A 1083 35.18 -21.14 12.07
CA ASP A 1083 33.84 -20.82 11.56
C ASP A 1083 32.88 -22.03 11.57
N ALA A 1084 33.35 -23.21 11.16
CA ALA A 1084 32.54 -24.44 11.13
C ALA A 1084 32.21 -24.94 12.54
N LYS A 1085 33.19 -24.85 13.44
CA LYS A 1085 33.06 -25.13 14.87
C LYS A 1085 32.08 -24.16 15.54
N GLN A 1086 32.17 -22.86 15.25
CA GLN A 1086 31.24 -21.84 15.76
C GLN A 1086 29.80 -22.12 15.29
N VAL A 1087 29.59 -22.41 14.01
CA VAL A 1087 28.26 -22.76 13.47
C VAL A 1087 27.70 -24.04 14.11
N ARG A 1088 28.52 -25.07 14.36
CA ARG A 1088 28.11 -26.29 15.08
C ARG A 1088 27.67 -25.98 16.52
N LEU A 1089 28.40 -25.12 17.22
CA LEU A 1089 28.07 -24.70 18.59
C LEU A 1089 26.79 -23.86 18.64
N GLU A 1090 26.61 -22.92 17.72
CA GLU A 1090 25.40 -22.08 17.64
C GLU A 1090 24.14 -22.88 17.29
N ALA A 1091 24.24 -23.86 16.39
CA ALA A 1091 23.12 -24.76 16.07
C ALA A 1091 22.69 -25.59 17.28
N PHE A 1092 23.63 -26.22 17.99
CA PHE A 1092 23.33 -27.04 19.17
C PHE A 1092 22.80 -26.21 20.35
N GLU A 1093 23.28 -24.97 20.51
CA GLU A 1093 22.75 -24.00 21.47
C GLU A 1093 21.30 -23.62 21.14
N SER A 1094 20.97 -23.44 19.85
CA SER A 1094 19.61 -23.17 19.38
C SER A 1094 18.67 -24.35 19.67
N ASP A 1095 19.09 -25.58 19.37
CA ASP A 1095 18.31 -26.79 19.64
C ASP A 1095 17.97 -26.94 21.13
N ILE A 1096 18.96 -26.69 22.01
CA ILE A 1096 18.77 -26.69 23.47
C ILE A 1096 17.74 -25.63 23.89
N LEU A 1097 17.80 -24.42 23.31
CA LEU A 1097 16.91 -23.32 23.67
C LEU A 1097 15.47 -23.58 23.20
N ASP A 1098 15.26 -24.16 22.02
CA ASP A 1098 13.92 -24.54 21.56
C ASP A 1098 13.36 -25.73 22.35
N ALA A 1099 14.18 -26.70 22.77
CA ALA A 1099 13.75 -27.76 23.69
C ALA A 1099 13.29 -27.22 25.06
N ILE A 1100 14.06 -26.31 25.67
CA ILE A 1100 13.69 -25.64 26.93
C ILE A 1100 12.39 -24.85 26.77
N LYS A 1101 12.24 -24.13 25.65
CA LYS A 1101 11.05 -23.33 25.31
C LYS A 1101 9.82 -24.18 25.00
N ALA A 1102 9.99 -25.41 24.52
CA ALA A 1102 8.90 -26.36 24.30
C ALA A 1102 8.32 -26.91 25.63
N GLU A 1103 9.15 -27.21 26.63
CA GLU A 1103 8.67 -27.70 27.94
C GLU A 1103 8.25 -26.57 28.89
N LEU A 1104 9.01 -25.47 28.97
CA LEU A 1104 8.84 -24.42 29.98
C LEU A 1104 8.23 -23.11 29.44
N GLY A 1105 7.94 -23.04 28.14
CA GLY A 1105 7.47 -21.83 27.47
C GLY A 1105 8.51 -20.71 27.47
N LEU A 1106 8.05 -19.48 27.20
CA LEU A 1106 8.89 -18.29 27.24
C LEU A 1106 9.29 -17.94 28.68
N ARG A 1107 10.57 -17.62 28.89
CA ARG A 1107 11.10 -17.13 30.17
C ARG A 1107 10.29 -15.92 30.67
N PRO A 1108 9.88 -15.86 31.95
CA PRO A 1108 9.04 -14.79 32.47
C PRO A 1108 9.59 -13.38 32.18
N SER A 1109 8.69 -12.45 31.83
CA SER A 1109 9.00 -11.03 31.64
C SER A 1109 8.79 -10.22 32.93
N PRO A 1110 9.64 -9.22 33.24
CA PRO A 1110 9.51 -8.41 34.44
C PRO A 1110 8.22 -7.56 34.43
N PRO A 1111 7.60 -7.31 35.61
CA PRO A 1111 6.38 -6.52 35.71
C PRO A 1111 6.58 -5.05 35.32
N GLY A 1112 5.52 -4.44 34.78
CA GLY A 1112 5.49 -3.01 34.46
C GLY A 1112 5.52 -2.15 35.72
N LYS A 1113 6.13 -0.96 35.66
CA LYS A 1113 6.23 -0.05 36.83
C LYS A 1113 5.10 1.00 36.79
N PRO A 1114 3.98 0.82 37.52
CA PRO A 1114 2.95 1.85 37.63
C PRO A 1114 3.48 3.14 38.28
N GLY A 1115 2.79 4.26 38.04
CA GLY A 1115 3.25 5.62 38.39
C GLY A 1115 3.67 5.77 39.85
N SER A 1116 4.95 6.04 40.07
CA SER A 1116 5.63 6.02 41.38
C SER A 1116 5.70 7.38 42.11
N ASN A 1117 5.03 8.41 41.59
CA ASN A 1117 5.12 9.77 42.10
C ASN A 1117 3.70 10.39 42.27
N PRO A 1118 3.29 10.76 43.50
CA PRO A 1118 1.96 11.34 43.76
C PRO A 1118 1.69 12.61 42.95
N PHE A 1119 2.73 13.42 42.71
CA PHE A 1119 2.60 14.64 41.90
C PHE A 1119 2.30 14.34 40.43
N LEU A 1120 2.71 13.18 39.89
CA LEU A 1120 2.39 12.82 38.50
C LEU A 1120 0.93 12.36 38.35
N LEU A 1121 0.37 11.70 39.37
CA LEU A 1121 -1.05 11.35 39.44
C LEU A 1121 -1.89 12.64 39.54
N PHE A 1122 -1.60 13.50 40.51
CA PHE A 1122 -2.21 14.84 40.66
C PHE A 1122 -2.07 15.71 39.40
N THR A 1123 -0.91 15.64 38.72
CA THR A 1123 -0.69 16.35 37.45
C THR A 1123 -1.57 15.80 36.33
N GLY A 1124 -1.89 14.50 36.32
CA GLY A 1124 -2.81 13.90 35.35
C GLY A 1124 -4.22 14.46 35.52
N ASP A 1125 -4.79 14.32 36.71
CA ASP A 1125 -6.17 14.70 37.01
C ASP A 1125 -6.42 16.19 36.82
N HIS A 1126 -5.51 17.05 37.33
CA HIS A 1126 -5.66 18.50 37.25
C HIS A 1126 -5.07 19.12 35.96
N TRP A 1127 -4.59 18.33 34.99
CA TRP A 1127 -4.00 18.86 33.76
C TRP A 1127 -4.97 19.72 32.96
N ALA A 1128 -6.21 19.25 32.82
CA ALA A 1128 -7.23 19.89 31.98
C ALA A 1128 -7.67 21.25 32.54
N ASP A 1129 -8.01 21.29 33.83
CA ASP A 1129 -8.55 22.48 34.49
C ASP A 1129 -7.50 23.57 34.65
N VAL A 1130 -6.28 23.21 35.07
CA VAL A 1130 -5.21 24.20 35.22
C VAL A 1130 -4.75 24.74 33.87
N LYS A 1131 -4.72 23.90 32.82
CA LYS A 1131 -4.50 24.38 31.46
C LYS A 1131 -5.59 25.37 31.04
N LYS A 1132 -6.87 25.06 31.30
CA LYS A 1132 -7.99 25.96 30.98
C LYS A 1132 -7.86 27.30 31.71
N ALA A 1133 -7.61 27.29 33.02
CA ALA A 1133 -7.41 28.51 33.80
C ALA A 1133 -6.19 29.33 33.34
N CYS A 1134 -5.07 28.69 32.99
CA CYS A 1134 -3.90 29.37 32.43
C CYS A 1134 -4.16 29.96 31.03
N ASP A 1135 -4.95 29.29 30.19
CA ASP A 1135 -5.37 29.84 28.88
C ASP A 1135 -6.29 31.06 29.10
N GLU A 1136 -7.32 30.95 29.93
CA GLU A 1136 -8.27 32.03 30.25
C GLU A 1136 -7.57 33.26 30.88
N ALA A 1137 -6.66 33.06 31.82
CA ALA A 1137 -5.87 34.14 32.42
C ALA A 1137 -4.97 34.83 31.37
N ARG A 1138 -4.43 34.09 30.40
CA ARG A 1138 -3.60 34.66 29.32
C ARG A 1138 -4.45 35.41 28.28
N VAL A 1139 -5.65 34.93 27.98
CA VAL A 1139 -6.65 35.68 27.19
C VAL A 1139 -6.95 37.03 27.86
N ALA A 1140 -7.28 37.02 29.15
CA ALA A 1140 -7.58 38.23 29.90
C ALA A 1140 -6.40 39.22 29.96
N ALA A 1141 -5.18 38.73 30.20
CA ALA A 1141 -3.98 39.57 30.28
C ALA A 1141 -3.49 40.12 28.93
N THR A 1142 -3.87 39.51 27.80
CA THR A 1142 -3.42 39.92 26.45
C THR A 1142 -4.52 40.53 25.57
N GLY A 1143 -5.79 40.47 25.99
CA GLY A 1143 -6.93 40.91 25.21
C GLY A 1143 -7.22 40.06 23.96
N ASN A 1144 -6.48 38.96 23.74
CA ASN A 1144 -6.59 38.11 22.56
C ASN A 1144 -7.25 36.76 22.90
N PRO A 1145 -8.44 36.45 22.38
CA PRO A 1145 -9.17 35.21 22.69
C PRO A 1145 -8.53 33.92 22.15
N GLU A 1146 -7.52 33.98 21.28
CA GLU A 1146 -6.76 32.79 20.84
C GLU A 1146 -5.47 32.54 21.66
N SER A 1147 -5.18 33.39 22.66
CA SER A 1147 -3.96 33.32 23.48
C SER A 1147 -3.96 32.08 24.39
N LYS A 1148 -3.00 31.18 24.18
CA LYS A 1148 -2.86 29.93 24.96
C LYS A 1148 -1.58 29.93 25.79
N SER A 1149 -1.67 29.33 26.97
CA SER A 1149 -0.55 29.09 27.87
C SER A 1149 0.39 28.01 27.33
N SER A 1150 1.68 28.15 27.63
CA SER A 1150 2.70 27.17 27.25
C SER A 1150 2.66 25.95 28.19
N ARG A 1151 3.12 24.80 27.69
CA ARG A 1151 3.19 23.56 28.49
C ARG A 1151 4.04 23.71 29.77
N ASN A 1152 4.97 24.66 29.79
CA ASN A 1152 5.81 24.95 30.96
C ASN A 1152 5.11 25.89 31.95
N GLU A 1153 4.30 26.85 31.50
CA GLU A 1153 3.45 27.66 32.38
C GLU A 1153 2.37 26.81 33.05
N VAL A 1154 1.71 25.90 32.32
CA VAL A 1154 0.76 24.94 32.90
C VAL A 1154 1.44 24.06 33.96
N ARG A 1155 2.62 23.51 33.66
CA ARG A 1155 3.42 22.74 34.65
C ARG A 1155 3.81 23.58 35.87
N ALA A 1156 4.20 24.84 35.69
CA ALA A 1156 4.55 25.73 36.78
C ALA A 1156 3.34 26.03 37.68
N THR A 1157 2.15 26.24 37.09
CA THR A 1157 0.91 26.48 37.84
C THR A 1157 0.41 25.21 38.55
N ILE A 1158 0.44 24.04 37.90
CA ILE A 1158 0.14 22.74 38.57
C ILE A 1158 1.12 22.50 39.72
N GLY A 1159 2.41 22.78 39.50
CA GLY A 1159 3.45 22.71 40.53
C GLY A 1159 3.37 23.79 41.61
N GLN A 1160 2.56 24.83 41.45
CA GLN A 1160 2.17 25.76 42.52
C GLN A 1160 0.94 25.23 43.26
N LEU A 1161 -0.09 24.77 42.53
CA LEU A 1161 -1.28 24.14 43.09
C LEU A 1161 -0.96 22.94 43.99
N TRP A 1162 -0.10 22.03 43.56
CA TRP A 1162 0.35 20.90 44.40
C TRP A 1162 1.04 21.36 45.69
N ARG A 1163 1.80 22.46 45.66
CA ARG A 1163 2.45 23.01 46.87
C ARG A 1163 1.47 23.77 47.78
N ALA A 1164 0.39 24.32 47.23
CA ALA A 1164 -0.64 25.05 47.95
C ALA A 1164 -1.82 24.17 48.43
N ALA A 1165 -1.98 22.97 47.86
CA ALA A 1165 -3.04 22.04 48.21
C ALA A 1165 -2.95 21.59 49.69
N PRO A 1166 -4.05 21.60 50.46
CA PRO A 1166 -4.09 20.99 51.79
C PRO A 1166 -3.69 19.52 51.76
N GLU A 1167 -3.11 19.00 52.85
CA GLU A 1167 -2.63 17.61 52.92
C GLU A 1167 -3.75 16.59 52.71
N GLU A 1168 -4.98 16.94 53.10
CA GLU A 1168 -6.22 16.19 52.84
C GLU A 1168 -6.47 15.96 51.34
N GLN A 1169 -6.11 16.91 50.47
CA GLN A 1169 -6.23 16.79 49.01
C GLN A 1169 -5.05 16.01 48.39
N LYS A 1170 -3.86 16.06 49.01
CA LYS A 1170 -2.71 15.27 48.55
C LYS A 1170 -2.82 13.80 48.96
N ARG A 1171 -3.44 13.53 50.11
CA ARG A 1171 -3.59 12.22 50.75
C ARG A 1171 -4.00 11.07 49.81
N PRO A 1172 -5.07 11.15 49.00
CA PRO A 1172 -5.46 10.05 48.11
C PRO A 1172 -4.35 9.70 47.09
N TYR A 1173 -3.60 10.68 46.60
CA TYR A 1173 -2.48 10.44 45.68
C TYR A 1173 -1.29 9.76 46.37
N PHE A 1174 -1.03 10.07 47.64
CA PHE A 1174 -0.02 9.38 48.46
C PHE A 1174 -0.44 7.95 48.82
N GLU A 1175 -1.71 7.73 49.16
CA GLU A 1175 -2.27 6.41 49.46
C GLU A 1175 -2.30 5.52 48.20
N GLN A 1176 -2.71 6.07 47.04
CA GLN A 1176 -2.64 5.39 45.75
C GLN A 1176 -1.21 5.05 45.35
N THR A 1177 -0.25 5.97 45.50
CA THR A 1177 1.16 5.69 45.21
C THR A 1177 1.73 4.62 46.15
N SER A 1178 1.34 4.61 47.42
CA SER A 1178 1.73 3.59 48.40
C SER A 1178 1.17 2.21 48.04
N ASN A 1179 -0.09 2.12 47.60
CA ASN A 1179 -0.66 0.87 47.10
C ASN A 1179 0.01 0.41 45.79
N ASN A 1180 0.28 1.32 44.83
CA ASN A 1180 1.02 1.01 43.61
C ASN A 1180 2.43 0.47 43.92
N ARG A 1181 3.12 1.04 44.93
CA ARG A 1181 4.42 0.53 45.41
C ARG A 1181 4.28 -0.88 45.99
N ARG A 1182 3.31 -1.12 46.88
CA ARG A 1182 3.09 -2.42 47.51
C ARG A 1182 2.76 -3.51 46.49
N VAL A 1183 1.81 -3.26 45.58
CA VAL A 1183 1.44 -4.22 44.52
C VAL A 1183 2.63 -4.51 43.61
N ASN A 1184 3.40 -3.50 43.20
CA ASN A 1184 4.61 -3.70 42.40
C ASN A 1184 5.70 -4.49 43.15
N GLN A 1185 5.80 -4.39 44.48
CA GLN A 1185 6.68 -5.24 45.30
C GLN A 1185 6.19 -6.69 45.36
N GLU A 1186 4.88 -6.92 45.47
CA GLU A 1186 4.25 -8.25 45.43
C GLU A 1186 4.39 -8.91 44.03
N GLU A 1187 4.21 -8.13 42.96
CA GLU A 1187 4.44 -8.56 41.57
C GLU A 1187 5.92 -8.83 41.30
N ALA A 1188 6.84 -8.00 41.80
CA ALA A 1188 8.28 -8.22 41.66
C ALA A 1188 8.74 -9.50 42.40
N ALA A 1189 8.30 -9.71 43.64
CA ALA A 1189 8.65 -10.91 44.40
C ALA A 1189 8.09 -12.20 43.75
N THR A 1190 6.84 -12.16 43.25
CA THR A 1190 6.26 -13.32 42.54
C THR A 1190 6.82 -13.48 41.11
N TYR A 1191 7.42 -12.45 40.53
CA TYR A 1191 8.23 -12.55 39.31
C TYR A 1191 9.58 -13.21 39.60
N GLU A 1192 10.33 -12.74 40.61
CA GLU A 1192 11.64 -13.31 40.98
C GLU A 1192 11.54 -14.79 41.36
N ALA A 1193 10.49 -15.18 42.11
CA ALA A 1193 10.24 -16.58 42.44
C ALA A 1193 9.95 -17.45 41.19
N ARG A 1194 9.15 -16.94 40.24
CA ARG A 1194 8.89 -17.63 38.96
C ARG A 1194 10.13 -17.69 38.07
N LEU A 1195 10.95 -16.65 38.07
CA LEU A 1195 12.19 -16.57 37.31
C LEU A 1195 13.22 -17.59 37.83
N ALA A 1196 13.43 -17.66 39.14
CA ALA A 1196 14.32 -18.64 39.76
C ALA A 1196 13.86 -20.08 39.48
N SER A 1197 12.55 -20.36 39.60
CA SER A 1197 11.98 -21.66 39.25
C SER A 1197 12.21 -22.04 37.78
N TRP A 1198 12.02 -21.09 36.85
CA TRP A 1198 12.23 -21.31 35.42
C TRP A 1198 13.71 -21.54 35.10
N ASP A 1199 14.61 -20.69 35.63
CA ASP A 1199 16.05 -20.79 35.41
C ASP A 1199 16.64 -22.11 35.97
N THR A 1200 16.19 -22.57 37.14
CA THR A 1200 16.59 -23.87 37.70
C THR A 1200 16.16 -25.01 36.78
N ARG A 1201 14.88 -25.06 36.37
CA ARG A 1201 14.36 -26.14 35.53
C ARG A 1201 14.96 -26.12 34.12
N ALA A 1202 15.21 -24.94 33.55
CA ALA A 1202 15.91 -24.80 32.28
C ALA A 1202 17.34 -25.36 32.32
N MET A 1203 18.04 -25.23 33.45
CA MET A 1203 19.38 -25.79 33.62
C MET A 1203 19.36 -27.32 33.84
N GLU A 1204 18.32 -27.89 34.45
CA GLU A 1204 18.08 -29.33 34.46
C GLU A 1204 17.88 -29.87 33.03
N LEU A 1205 16.96 -29.27 32.27
CA LEU A 1205 16.66 -29.69 30.90
C LEU A 1205 17.87 -29.58 29.97
N ARG A 1206 18.69 -28.53 30.10
CA ARG A 1206 19.97 -28.43 29.37
C ARG A 1206 20.90 -29.60 29.71
N ARG A 1207 21.06 -29.94 30.98
CA ARG A 1207 21.92 -31.08 31.41
C ARG A 1207 21.42 -32.40 30.85
N ASP A 1208 20.10 -32.60 30.81
CA ASP A 1208 19.50 -33.82 30.29
C ASP A 1208 19.53 -33.88 28.76
N TYR A 1209 19.39 -32.75 28.05
CA TYR A 1209 19.52 -32.67 26.59
C TYR A 1209 20.96 -32.98 26.14
N VAL A 1210 21.96 -32.41 26.82
CA VAL A 1210 23.38 -32.68 26.56
C VAL A 1210 23.71 -34.16 26.82
N ARG A 1211 23.16 -34.76 27.88
CA ARG A 1211 23.34 -36.19 28.17
C ARG A 1211 22.67 -37.11 27.14
N GLN A 1212 21.58 -36.67 26.51
CA GLN A 1212 20.88 -37.41 25.45
C GLN A 1212 21.57 -37.34 24.08
N HIS A 1213 22.46 -36.36 23.87
CA HIS A 1213 23.17 -36.14 22.60
C HIS A 1213 24.70 -36.27 22.74
N PRO A 1214 25.22 -37.44 23.18
CA PRO A 1214 26.64 -37.63 23.40
C PRO A 1214 27.43 -37.54 22.09
N GLY A 1215 28.52 -36.76 22.10
CA GLY A 1215 29.46 -36.64 20.98
C GLY A 1215 29.22 -35.47 20.01
N ILE A 1216 28.19 -34.64 20.22
CA ILE A 1216 28.01 -33.38 19.44
C ILE A 1216 28.98 -32.29 19.90
N LEU A 1217 29.32 -32.28 21.20
CA LEU A 1217 30.35 -31.44 21.81
C LEU A 1217 31.59 -32.28 22.17
N SER A 1218 32.77 -31.68 22.04
CA SER A 1218 33.99 -32.18 22.67
C SER A 1218 33.98 -31.92 24.18
N GLN A 1219 34.82 -32.61 24.96
CA GLN A 1219 34.93 -32.37 26.40
C GLN A 1219 35.39 -30.94 26.75
N GLU A 1220 36.17 -30.29 25.88
CA GLU A 1220 36.57 -28.89 26.08
C GLU A 1220 35.45 -27.91 25.73
N GLU A 1221 34.66 -28.20 24.69
CA GLU A 1221 33.49 -27.42 24.28
C GLU A 1221 32.37 -27.50 25.34
N GLU A 1222 32.08 -28.70 25.86
CA GLU A 1222 31.10 -28.89 26.92
C GLU A 1222 31.52 -28.15 28.20
N GLN A 1223 32.79 -28.24 28.60
CA GLN A 1223 33.32 -27.44 29.69
C GLN A 1223 33.26 -25.94 29.41
N SER A 1224 33.52 -25.49 28.18
CA SER A 1224 33.43 -24.07 27.79
C SER A 1224 32.00 -23.54 27.92
N MET A 1225 31.01 -24.30 27.44
CA MET A 1225 29.59 -24.02 27.61
C MET A 1225 29.20 -23.92 29.10
N TRP A 1226 29.58 -24.90 29.92
CA TRP A 1226 29.27 -24.85 31.36
C TRP A 1226 29.95 -23.67 32.08
N ARG A 1227 31.21 -23.35 31.74
CA ARG A 1227 31.92 -22.16 32.23
C ARG A 1227 31.21 -20.86 31.80
N ALA A 1228 30.74 -20.76 30.57
CA ALA A 1228 30.00 -19.60 30.06
C ALA A 1228 28.66 -19.39 30.80
N LEU A 1229 28.00 -20.48 31.18
CA LEU A 1229 26.80 -20.50 32.03
C LEU A 1229 27.11 -20.32 33.53
N GLY A 1230 28.38 -20.10 33.91
CA GLY A 1230 28.80 -19.86 35.30
C GLY A 1230 28.88 -21.10 36.18
N VAL A 1231 28.76 -22.30 35.61
CA VAL A 1231 28.83 -23.59 36.32
C VAL A 1231 30.28 -24.08 36.34
N GLN A 1232 30.91 -24.10 37.51
CA GLN A 1232 32.20 -24.76 37.69
C GLN A 1232 32.01 -26.28 37.78
N SER A 1233 32.96 -27.05 37.25
CA SER A 1233 32.95 -28.52 37.28
C SER A 1233 33.41 -29.05 38.64
N ASP A 1234 32.68 -30.01 39.21
CA ASP A 1234 32.99 -30.67 40.49
C ASP A 1234 34.24 -31.59 40.42
N TYR A 1235 35.42 -30.99 40.31
CA TYR A 1235 36.72 -31.67 40.43
C TYR A 1235 37.70 -30.88 41.31
N GLY A 1236 37.38 -30.79 42.60
CA GLY A 1236 38.40 -30.68 43.65
C GLY A 1236 38.49 -29.36 44.41
N ASN A 1237 38.27 -29.49 45.72
CA ASN A 1237 38.65 -28.60 46.82
C ASN A 1237 37.78 -27.36 47.10
N CYS A 1238 37.63 -27.07 48.40
CA CYS A 1238 36.66 -26.13 48.96
C CYS A 1238 37.27 -24.77 49.27
N ASN A 1239 36.57 -23.68 48.92
CA ASN A 1239 36.41 -22.49 49.75
C ASN A 1239 35.28 -21.59 49.22
N ASP A 1240 34.61 -20.89 50.13
CA ASP A 1240 33.36 -20.17 49.87
C ASP A 1240 33.48 -18.81 49.15
N GLU A 1241 32.33 -18.38 48.63
CA GLU A 1241 31.95 -16.99 48.31
C GLU A 1241 32.95 -16.06 47.59
N ARG A 1242 32.78 -15.91 46.25
CA ARG A 1242 32.36 -14.64 45.58
C ARG A 1242 32.69 -14.62 44.09
N ARG A 1243 31.66 -14.78 43.20
CA ARG A 1243 31.44 -13.91 42.01
C ARG A 1243 30.20 -14.24 41.14
N ALA A 1244 29.04 -14.52 41.73
CA ALA A 1244 27.75 -14.46 41.01
C ALA A 1244 27.33 -12.99 40.70
N LYS A 1245 28.14 -12.25 39.92
CA LYS A 1245 27.90 -10.85 39.58
C LYS A 1245 28.61 -10.40 38.29
N LYS A 1246 28.29 -11.06 37.16
CA LYS A 1246 28.74 -10.60 35.82
C LYS A 1246 27.79 -10.85 34.63
N MET A 1247 26.48 -11.06 34.87
CA MET A 1247 25.42 -10.92 33.86
C MET A 1247 24.45 -9.80 34.26
N SER A 1248 24.93 -8.56 34.24
CA SER A 1248 24.13 -7.34 34.40
C SER A 1248 24.89 -6.16 33.81
N GLY A 1249 24.77 -5.96 32.49
CA GLY A 1249 25.54 -4.98 31.72
C GLY A 1249 24.76 -3.73 31.29
N TYR A 1250 23.68 -3.36 31.98
CA TYR A 1250 22.82 -2.23 31.60
C TYR A 1250 22.23 -1.46 32.80
N ALA A 1251 23.10 -0.93 33.67
CA ALA A 1251 22.81 0.25 34.50
C ALA A 1251 24.06 0.72 35.27
N GLU A 1252 24.61 1.89 34.93
CA GLU A 1252 25.39 2.72 35.85
C GLU A 1252 24.84 4.15 35.83
N ASP A 1253 24.10 4.52 36.88
CA ASP A 1253 23.84 5.88 37.38
C ASP A 1253 22.82 5.81 38.54
N SER A 1254 22.93 6.52 39.66
CA SER A 1254 24.12 6.94 40.44
C SER A 1254 23.65 7.37 41.86
N ASP A 1255 24.59 7.40 42.81
CA ASP A 1255 24.53 7.99 44.17
C ASP A 1255 23.57 7.49 45.29
N SER A 1256 24.21 6.80 46.25
CA SER A 1256 24.27 7.09 47.71
C SER A 1256 23.16 7.91 48.44
N ASN A 1257 22.47 7.28 49.43
CA ASN A 1257 22.78 7.43 50.88
C ASN A 1257 21.72 6.86 51.87
N VAL A 1258 22.24 6.30 52.98
CA VAL A 1258 21.74 6.31 54.39
C VAL A 1258 20.38 5.66 54.75
N ASP A 1259 20.50 4.59 55.54
CA ASP A 1259 19.74 4.15 56.73
C ASP A 1259 18.20 4.36 56.81
N LEU A 1260 17.44 3.26 56.71
CA LEU A 1260 16.91 2.52 57.88
C LEU A 1260 16.34 1.15 57.50
#